data_AF-A0A1B9KYT5-F1
#
_entry.id   AF-A0A1B9KYT5-F1
#
_cell.length_a   1.000
_cell.length_b   1.000
_cell.length_c   1.000
_cell.angle_alpha   90.00
_cell.angle_beta   90.00
_cell.angle_gamma   90.00
#
_symmetry.space_group_name_H-M   'P 1'
#
loop_
_entity.id
_entity.type
_entity.pdbx_description
1 polymer ?
#
loop_
_entity_poly.entity_id
_entity_poly.type
_entity_poly.pdbx_seq_one_letter_code
_entity_poly.pdbx_strand_id
1 'polypeptide(L)'
;MTLSAVKKWKYPVIIDGKEKLSANAYYEALMSASTGFYPVSVNKLIHSGVHFDLNALKKLGNENERRVHCIADGEIIAYRVNDHYQKIDKGDEVVFFSTGFVLVRHLLEMERVEETPVSESDTTENNTNTEGTSADTNQAQSPSNSTDTTTPTPPTTPQTNTETATDTSSSSEAATTSETTPNTTEPAKEKQPGHRLYFYSLYMHLADTNYYDKNPKEPTPAFWEQDIYRVRVGHKDLDYVAGLNIRETPDNSNNKNIRAVLQKGTKVNLNLDLHDEKYEWYAVSNFAEGYSSIPELKPRKSDETETGVDILGWVYTGKAVTTSEFEILSSETDITLAKEKKEFNANLVKSKGLRVWNDFKDKNDKQLYSMLPEGTQVKISGEKETKSYVELMEVVRDGKPTLPLPAEKKKVWYDCLENIVRGKKYNEVVVLDKPFPIKAGDLVGHIGHNQNKGILKSKYSNLETLPLGESLNDSEFCPHLHVECFTCEDLPSYITQTQAEASKIPEEDKAFLGIAKQVKLLEKEAASDTTVGKPYAKTKINIMSQDVKVAWLQIEIQSSETEIKTLWIKNEAAIAKVAKPNGELSLAENMAAWTKHPLQASNIPSSALIVGTALQVEMNDAKLSLSDNRAIDAQDNVWLKVDVLDDKNRKRSGWVLVNGEGAKRVCCWDWFDFTQIKETATLKEIYLDADKSLKRNKDNHSLLQYKPTIKETLSILDKQHPVETNIYTSIKEASFKGIADKPMLFTALSRLLINYESEWYSEIDAEGKMPKWEALNSEMTENAKNVLTYLKEADEAKCDIYVNTLAADEQKSVKKGLEELRRSIARFPADYIDSPTEKLSKGQLDIYFLLKQLEKQVTAWEKTKEKIKKMLWWDDVAKGLAKLNQQNDTSPENGETTNTTTPPTDSAPPATLSADGRAWFIHPVAMMDYFTRVGIVTYHIYHDGKIERHIPVETLKGYEKKYKYVYHDKNSHVHQLGIYDYVEVTNIFYPHQRYGLTKFIHLIDLREVRQKYSQHGLKYCFNVDSSQKRFFMNRDTLASFFGAMLEVNFVDISCNGFSTITGGSGISKSHYNGYHGDFKYLRIDEVLAKGDGTSLHIDLHPELFDVERQNQWNDALYKFGWTDMLGWSYTLNKIKKFPNHITKETAHHNHHLHVQFYDMDKIKERKK
;
A
#
# COMPACT_ATOMS: atom_id res chain seq x y z
N MET A 1 -18.54 10.88 -7.09
CA MET A 1 -17.44 10.65 -8.07
C MET A 1 -17.22 9.16 -8.11
N THR A 2 -16.86 8.59 -9.26
CA THR A 2 -16.43 7.18 -9.33
C THR A 2 -15.01 7.05 -8.79
N LEU A 3 -14.77 6.07 -7.92
CA LEU A 3 -13.43 5.80 -7.39
C LEU A 3 -12.55 5.26 -8.52
N SER A 4 -11.37 5.85 -8.71
CA SER A 4 -10.42 5.43 -9.75
C SER A 4 -9.61 4.22 -9.32
N ALA A 5 -9.35 3.29 -10.25
CA ALA A 5 -8.45 2.17 -10.02
C ALA A 5 -7.06 2.65 -9.55
N VAL A 6 -6.45 1.90 -8.61
CA VAL A 6 -5.12 2.18 -8.06
C VAL A 6 -4.07 2.10 -9.15
N LYS A 7 -3.40 3.22 -9.40
CA LYS A 7 -2.25 3.30 -10.33
C LYS A 7 -0.92 3.46 -9.63
N LYS A 8 -0.90 3.91 -8.38
CA LYS A 8 0.32 4.21 -7.62
C LYS A 8 0.26 3.61 -6.23
N TRP A 9 1.42 3.17 -5.75
CA TRP A 9 1.63 2.67 -4.41
C TRP A 9 2.75 3.45 -3.71
N LYS A 10 2.64 3.63 -2.39
CA LYS A 10 3.65 4.22 -1.51
C LYS A 10 3.65 3.50 -0.16
N TYR A 11 4.80 3.43 0.49
CA TYR A 11 4.87 2.90 1.86
C TYR A 11 4.26 3.92 2.84
N PRO A 12 3.60 3.46 3.91
CA PRO A 12 2.90 4.35 4.84
C PRO A 12 3.86 5.19 5.69
N VAL A 13 5.06 4.67 5.96
CA VAL A 13 6.16 5.40 6.57
C VAL A 13 7.26 5.55 5.53
N ILE A 14 7.64 6.79 5.23
CA ILE A 14 8.65 7.14 4.23
C ILE A 14 9.79 7.83 4.98
N ILE A 15 11.02 7.33 4.85
CA ILE A 15 12.20 7.95 5.42
C ILE A 15 12.93 8.73 4.32
N ASP A 16 13.10 10.04 4.51
CA ASP A 16 13.84 10.90 3.57
C ASP A 16 15.32 10.49 3.53
N GLY A 17 15.78 9.98 2.39
CA GLY A 17 17.12 9.47 2.19
C GLY A 17 17.57 9.52 0.72
N LYS A 18 18.87 9.34 0.48
CA LYS A 18 19.46 9.41 -0.89
C LYS A 18 19.09 8.21 -1.77
N GLU A 19 18.70 7.08 -1.18
CA GLU A 19 18.26 5.89 -1.90
C GLU A 19 16.89 5.42 -1.39
N LYS A 20 16.01 5.01 -2.32
CA LYS A 20 14.70 4.41 -2.00
C LYS A 20 14.92 3.03 -1.37
N LEU A 21 14.34 2.81 -0.19
CA LEU A 21 14.34 1.50 0.48
C LEU A 21 13.62 0.44 -0.37
N SER A 22 14.12 -0.81 -0.32
CA SER A 22 13.47 -1.97 -0.95
C SER A 22 12.38 -2.57 -0.06
N ALA A 23 11.48 -3.36 -0.64
CA ALA A 23 10.47 -4.09 0.13
C ALA A 23 11.12 -4.96 1.22
N ASN A 24 12.22 -5.66 0.90
CA ASN A 24 13.00 -6.45 1.86
C ASN A 24 13.45 -5.63 3.09
N ALA A 25 13.85 -4.36 2.91
CA ALA A 25 14.21 -3.50 4.04
C ALA A 25 13.00 -3.17 4.94
N TYR A 26 11.80 -3.01 4.36
CA TYR A 26 10.57 -2.86 5.13
C TYR A 26 10.19 -4.16 5.86
N TYR A 27 10.28 -5.32 5.22
CA TYR A 27 10.02 -6.60 5.90
C TYR A 27 11.00 -6.86 7.05
N GLU A 28 12.31 -6.62 6.85
CA GLU A 28 13.32 -6.69 7.92
C GLU A 28 12.99 -5.75 9.09
N ALA A 29 12.51 -4.54 8.81
CA ALA A 29 12.09 -3.59 9.83
C ALA A 29 10.85 -4.05 10.59
N LEU A 30 9.82 -4.53 9.91
CA LEU A 30 8.60 -5.03 10.54
C LEU A 30 8.87 -6.28 11.39
N MET A 31 9.78 -7.17 10.97
CA MET A 31 10.20 -8.32 11.79
C MET A 31 11.01 -7.90 13.04
N SER A 32 11.47 -6.65 13.13
CA SER A 32 12.15 -6.12 14.34
C SER A 32 11.20 -5.54 15.40
N ALA A 33 9.91 -5.39 15.06
CA ALA A 33 8.88 -4.90 15.96
C ALA A 33 8.77 -5.76 17.23
N SER A 34 8.25 -5.15 18.30
CA SER A 34 8.17 -5.76 19.64
C SER A 34 6.93 -6.64 19.85
N THR A 35 5.80 -6.31 19.22
CA THR A 35 4.48 -6.82 19.66
C THR A 35 3.46 -7.16 18.57
N GLY A 36 3.69 -6.80 17.31
CA GLY A 36 2.73 -7.05 16.22
C GLY A 36 3.40 -7.64 14.98
N PHE A 37 3.01 -8.88 14.66
CA PHE A 37 3.46 -9.63 13.49
C PHE A 37 2.23 -10.14 12.75
N TYR A 38 2.26 -10.12 11.43
CA TYR A 38 1.22 -10.73 10.61
C TYR A 38 1.49 -12.24 10.46
N PRO A 39 0.48 -13.14 10.55
CA PRO A 39 -0.93 -12.90 10.90
C PRO A 39 -1.25 -13.17 12.39
N VAL A 40 -0.25 -13.29 13.26
CA VAL A 40 -0.42 -13.69 14.67
C VAL A 40 0.52 -12.89 15.59
N SER A 41 -0.03 -12.25 16.62
CA SER A 41 0.74 -11.48 17.60
C SER A 41 1.33 -12.37 18.71
N VAL A 42 2.43 -11.92 19.31
CA VAL A 42 2.98 -12.45 20.57
C VAL A 42 2.02 -12.38 21.76
N ASN A 43 0.94 -11.59 21.63
CA ASN A 43 -0.19 -11.59 22.56
C ASN A 43 -1.08 -12.85 22.43
N LYS A 44 -0.69 -13.82 21.59
CA LYS A 44 -1.37 -15.11 21.36
C LYS A 44 -2.72 -14.99 20.64
N LEU A 45 -2.94 -13.90 19.91
CA LEU A 45 -4.16 -13.65 19.13
C LEU A 45 -3.81 -13.53 17.65
N ILE A 46 -4.80 -13.73 16.77
CA ILE A 46 -4.69 -13.28 15.38
C ILE A 46 -4.44 -11.77 15.38
N HIS A 47 -3.59 -11.34 14.47
CA HIS A 47 -3.16 -9.96 14.33
C HIS A 47 -3.08 -9.61 12.85
N SER A 48 -4.03 -8.81 12.41
CA SER A 48 -4.35 -8.63 10.98
C SER A 48 -3.48 -7.59 10.28
N GLY A 49 -2.67 -6.85 11.03
CA GLY A 49 -1.80 -5.79 10.52
C GLY A 49 -0.31 -5.99 10.78
N VAL A 50 0.42 -4.88 10.68
CA VAL A 50 1.85 -4.78 10.96
C VAL A 50 2.15 -3.54 11.80
N HIS A 51 3.16 -3.62 12.68
CA HIS A 51 3.53 -2.53 13.58
C HIS A 51 4.78 -1.77 13.10
N PHE A 52 4.64 -0.45 12.95
CA PHE A 52 5.75 0.50 12.89
C PHE A 52 5.96 1.08 14.29
N ASP A 53 6.69 0.34 15.13
CA ASP A 53 7.13 0.80 16.45
C ASP A 53 8.56 1.37 16.42
N LEU A 54 9.07 1.79 17.58
CA LEU A 54 10.42 2.36 17.71
C LEU A 54 11.54 1.46 17.12
N ASN A 55 11.42 0.12 17.18
CA ASN A 55 12.44 -0.77 16.62
C ASN A 55 12.36 -0.79 15.09
N ALA A 56 11.14 -0.89 14.54
CA ALA A 56 10.93 -0.82 13.10
C ALA A 56 11.41 0.51 12.52
N LEU A 57 11.08 1.65 13.16
CA LEU A 57 11.52 2.98 12.73
C LEU A 57 13.05 3.14 12.78
N LYS A 58 13.71 2.63 13.82
CA LYS A 58 15.19 2.55 13.90
C LYS A 58 15.78 1.75 12.74
N LYS A 59 15.19 0.60 12.41
CA LYS A 59 15.64 -0.29 11.34
C LYS A 59 15.37 0.26 9.93
N LEU A 60 14.36 1.12 9.77
CA LEU A 60 14.13 1.93 8.55
C LEU A 60 15.08 3.14 8.42
N GLY A 61 15.74 3.55 9.51
CA GLY A 61 16.80 4.58 9.51
C GLY A 61 16.43 5.93 10.14
N ASN A 62 15.21 6.12 10.63
CA ASN A 62 14.82 7.33 11.37
C ASN A 62 13.78 7.01 12.46
N GLU A 63 14.23 6.96 13.71
CA GLU A 63 13.37 6.74 14.89
C GLU A 63 12.43 7.91 15.23
N ASN A 64 12.72 9.09 14.67
CA ASN A 64 11.95 10.33 14.88
C ASN A 64 10.93 10.58 13.76
N GLU A 65 10.82 9.70 12.76
CA GLU A 65 9.77 9.83 11.76
C GLU A 65 8.40 9.68 12.43
N ARG A 66 7.46 10.55 12.04
CA ARG A 66 6.09 10.57 12.57
C ARG A 66 5.05 10.68 11.49
N ARG A 67 5.35 11.03 10.24
CA ARG A 67 4.35 11.21 9.18
C ARG A 67 3.85 9.86 8.66
N VAL A 68 2.53 9.74 8.55
CA VAL A 68 1.85 8.55 8.02
C VAL A 68 1.16 8.93 6.72
N HIS A 69 1.42 8.16 5.67
CA HIS A 69 0.98 8.43 4.31
C HIS A 69 0.04 7.34 3.80
N CYS A 70 -0.86 7.72 2.89
CA CYS A 70 -1.78 6.79 2.26
C CYS A 70 -1.04 5.85 1.30
N ILE A 71 -1.30 4.54 1.38
CA ILE A 71 -0.53 3.55 0.63
C ILE A 71 -0.86 3.52 -0.87
N ALA A 72 -2.03 4.00 -1.27
CA ALA A 72 -2.55 3.89 -2.63
C ALA A 72 -3.55 5.03 -2.92
N ASP A 73 -3.83 5.27 -4.20
CA ASP A 73 -4.93 6.17 -4.57
C ASP A 73 -6.27 5.62 -4.03
N GLY A 74 -7.11 6.48 -3.47
CA GLY A 74 -8.30 6.04 -2.73
C GLY A 74 -9.25 7.15 -2.34
N GLU A 75 -10.15 6.85 -1.42
CA GLU A 75 -11.02 7.81 -0.73
C GLU A 75 -11.12 7.47 0.77
N ILE A 76 -10.98 8.48 1.64
CA ILE A 76 -11.22 8.30 3.07
C ILE A 76 -12.72 8.21 3.29
N ILE A 77 -13.14 7.18 4.02
CA ILE A 77 -14.55 6.91 4.32
C ILE A 77 -14.90 7.12 5.79
N ALA A 78 -13.93 6.90 6.70
CA ALA A 78 -14.12 7.11 8.13
C ALA A 78 -12.81 7.43 8.83
N TYR A 79 -12.90 8.13 9.96
CA TYR A 79 -11.77 8.38 10.86
C TYR A 79 -12.23 8.60 12.31
N ARG A 80 -11.29 8.56 13.25
CA ARG A 80 -11.47 9.00 14.65
C ARG A 80 -10.24 9.83 15.02
N VAL A 81 -10.43 11.02 15.61
CA VAL A 81 -9.33 11.85 16.13
C VAL A 81 -9.41 11.84 17.65
N ASN A 82 -8.29 11.64 18.34
CA ASN A 82 -8.26 11.83 19.78
C ASN A 82 -8.14 13.32 20.13
N ASP A 83 -8.93 13.74 21.11
CA ASP A 83 -8.71 15.00 21.81
C ASP A 83 -7.34 14.94 22.50
N HIS A 84 -7.30 14.12 23.53
CA HIS A 84 -6.11 13.63 24.22
C HIS A 84 -6.09 12.11 24.12
N TYR A 85 -4.92 11.49 24.24
CA TYR A 85 -4.82 10.03 24.33
C TYR A 85 -5.75 9.47 25.41
N GLN A 86 -6.47 8.41 25.04
CA GLN A 86 -7.36 7.71 25.96
C GLN A 86 -6.55 7.06 27.07
N LYS A 87 -7.16 6.93 28.26
CA LYS A 87 -6.49 6.38 29.43
C LYS A 87 -7.28 5.28 30.13
N ILE A 88 -6.55 4.35 30.74
CA ILE A 88 -7.06 3.32 31.64
C ILE A 88 -6.37 3.46 33.00
N ASP A 89 -7.17 3.65 34.04
CA ASP A 89 -6.73 3.61 35.43
C ASP A 89 -6.49 2.16 35.89
N LYS A 90 -5.30 1.89 36.44
CA LYS A 90 -4.86 0.59 36.98
C LYS A 90 -4.39 0.70 38.44
N GLY A 91 -4.97 1.61 39.23
CA GLY A 91 -4.60 1.82 40.64
C GLY A 91 -3.50 2.88 40.75
N ASP A 92 -2.29 2.49 41.16
CA ASP A 92 -1.14 3.41 41.24
C ASP A 92 -0.55 3.78 39.86
N GLU A 93 -1.01 3.11 38.81
CA GLU A 93 -0.57 3.28 37.43
C GLU A 93 -1.72 3.71 36.51
N VAL A 94 -1.38 4.43 35.45
CA VAL A 94 -2.29 4.76 34.35
C VAL A 94 -1.65 4.40 33.00
N VAL A 95 -2.44 3.89 32.05
CA VAL A 95 -1.98 3.51 30.71
C VAL A 95 -2.58 4.46 29.68
N PHE A 96 -1.76 5.10 28.83
CA PHE A 96 -2.22 5.97 27.74
C PHE A 96 -2.12 5.29 26.37
N PHE A 97 -3.11 5.53 25.51
CA PHE A 97 -3.20 4.92 24.20
C PHE A 97 -4.06 5.75 23.24
N SER A 98 -3.71 5.69 21.95
CA SER A 98 -4.53 6.24 20.89
C SER A 98 -5.62 5.25 20.48
N THR A 99 -6.82 5.79 20.28
CA THR A 99 -7.93 5.17 19.55
C THR A 99 -8.13 5.83 18.18
N GLY A 100 -7.30 6.80 17.83
CA GLY A 100 -7.38 7.55 16.59
C GLY A 100 -6.97 6.73 15.38
N PHE A 101 -7.76 6.82 14.31
CA PHE A 101 -7.56 6.06 13.08
C PHE A 101 -8.04 6.80 11.83
N VAL A 102 -7.58 6.33 10.67
CA VAL A 102 -8.12 6.67 9.35
C VAL A 102 -8.37 5.37 8.60
N LEU A 103 -9.53 5.26 7.95
CA LEU A 103 -9.92 4.17 7.07
C LEU A 103 -10.11 4.69 5.64
N VAL A 104 -9.34 4.13 4.72
CA VAL A 104 -9.35 4.50 3.29
C VAL A 104 -9.87 3.33 2.47
N ARG A 105 -10.80 3.60 1.55
CA ARG A 105 -11.27 2.66 0.53
C ARG A 105 -10.50 2.87 -0.77
N HIS A 106 -10.14 1.77 -1.42
CA HIS A 106 -9.37 1.73 -2.66
C HIS A 106 -10.07 0.83 -3.69
N LEU A 107 -9.76 1.00 -4.97
CA LEU A 107 -10.23 0.13 -6.05
C LEU A 107 -9.03 -0.53 -6.73
N LEU A 108 -8.86 -1.83 -6.54
CA LEU A 108 -7.94 -2.64 -7.34
C LEU A 108 -8.68 -3.10 -8.61
N GLU A 109 -8.09 -2.89 -9.79
CA GLU A 109 -8.70 -3.28 -11.07
C GLU A 109 -7.69 -4.00 -11.97
N MET A 110 -8.12 -5.13 -12.54
CA MET A 110 -7.44 -5.81 -13.64
C MET A 110 -8.22 -5.56 -14.94
N GLU A 111 -7.59 -4.85 -15.88
CA GLU A 111 -8.10 -4.75 -17.26
C GLU A 111 -8.21 -6.16 -17.89
N ARG A 112 -9.30 -6.41 -18.62
CA ARG A 112 -9.45 -7.61 -19.45
C ARG A 112 -8.48 -7.54 -20.64
N VAL A 113 -7.89 -8.68 -20.95
CA VAL A 113 -7.12 -8.93 -22.18
C VAL A 113 -8.13 -8.96 -23.33
N GLU A 114 -7.87 -8.22 -24.40
CA GLU A 114 -8.75 -8.19 -25.56
C GLU A 114 -8.61 -9.50 -26.35
N GLU A 115 -9.67 -10.30 -26.38
CA GLU A 115 -9.72 -11.52 -27.19
C GLU A 115 -9.83 -11.15 -28.67
N THR A 116 -8.77 -11.42 -29.44
CA THR A 116 -8.82 -11.36 -30.90
C THR A 116 -9.76 -12.46 -31.39
N PRO A 117 -10.75 -12.17 -32.27
CA PRO A 117 -11.66 -13.20 -32.75
C PRO A 117 -10.90 -14.27 -33.53
N VAL A 118 -10.87 -15.49 -32.99
CA VAL A 118 -10.34 -16.66 -33.68
C VAL A 118 -11.27 -16.97 -34.85
N SER A 119 -10.77 -16.84 -36.07
CA SER A 119 -11.47 -17.34 -37.25
C SER A 119 -11.49 -18.86 -37.22
N GLU A 120 -12.68 -19.46 -37.13
CA GLU A 120 -12.86 -20.88 -37.35
C GLU A 120 -12.44 -21.23 -38.79
N SER A 121 -11.38 -22.02 -38.95
CA SER A 121 -11.09 -22.71 -40.20
C SER A 121 -10.35 -24.02 -39.94
N ASP A 122 -10.99 -25.10 -40.40
CA ASP A 122 -10.42 -26.38 -40.81
C ASP A 122 -9.83 -27.31 -39.74
N THR A 123 -10.76 -28.01 -39.08
CA THR A 123 -10.55 -29.42 -38.75
C THR A 123 -10.14 -30.23 -39.99
N THR A 124 -8.95 -30.83 -39.99
CA THR A 124 -8.70 -32.07 -40.74
C THR A 124 -7.98 -33.09 -39.86
N GLU A 125 -8.35 -34.35 -40.05
CA GLU A 125 -7.99 -35.47 -39.20
C GLU A 125 -6.53 -35.88 -39.38
N ASN A 126 -5.91 -36.40 -38.31
CA ASN A 126 -5.26 -37.70 -38.44
C ASN A 126 -5.19 -38.40 -37.08
N ASN A 127 -5.76 -39.60 -37.05
CA ASN A 127 -5.96 -40.39 -35.84
C ASN A 127 -5.18 -41.69 -35.97
N THR A 128 -4.19 -41.93 -35.11
CA THR A 128 -3.59 -43.26 -34.91
C THR A 128 -3.35 -43.52 -33.44
N ASN A 129 -4.14 -44.47 -32.92
CA ASN A 129 -4.02 -45.05 -31.58
C ASN A 129 -2.61 -45.60 -31.28
N THR A 130 -2.25 -45.74 -30.01
CA THR A 130 -2.33 -47.05 -29.29
C THR A 130 -2.04 -46.90 -27.79
N GLU A 131 -3.12 -47.09 -27.01
CA GLU A 131 -3.25 -47.73 -25.68
C GLU A 131 -2.07 -47.86 -24.69
N GLY A 132 -2.39 -47.60 -23.41
CA GLY A 132 -1.89 -48.35 -22.24
C GLY A 132 -1.02 -47.56 -21.25
N THR A 133 -1.21 -47.62 -19.93
CA THR A 133 -2.30 -48.22 -19.13
C THR A 133 -2.31 -47.53 -17.77
N SER A 134 -3.42 -46.93 -17.33
CA SER A 134 -3.55 -46.36 -15.98
C SER A 134 -4.50 -47.19 -15.13
N ALA A 135 -3.96 -47.97 -14.20
CA ALA A 135 -4.71 -48.69 -13.18
C ALA A 135 -4.62 -47.95 -11.84
N ASP A 136 -5.78 -47.48 -11.36
CA ASP A 136 -6.36 -47.78 -10.04
C ASP A 136 -5.41 -48.12 -8.87
N THR A 137 -5.64 -47.65 -7.64
CA THR A 137 -6.94 -47.70 -6.94
C THR A 137 -6.91 -46.88 -5.63
N ASN A 138 -8.06 -46.27 -5.26
CA ASN A 138 -8.80 -46.36 -3.96
C ASN A 138 -8.04 -46.28 -2.59
N GLN A 139 -8.64 -45.91 -1.44
CA GLN A 139 -10.03 -45.78 -0.93
C GLN A 139 -10.00 -44.87 0.37
N ALA A 140 -11.02 -44.57 1.18
CA ALA A 140 -12.44 -44.98 1.31
C ALA A 140 -13.28 -43.98 2.16
N GLN A 141 -14.62 -43.99 1.98
CA GLN A 141 -15.69 -44.12 3.01
C GLN A 141 -15.84 -43.07 4.15
N SER A 142 -17.02 -42.78 4.72
CA SER A 142 -18.38 -43.41 4.76
C SER A 142 -19.41 -42.42 5.39
N PRO A 143 -20.71 -42.74 5.64
CA PRO A 143 -21.63 -43.78 5.10
C PRO A 143 -23.04 -43.22 4.68
N SER A 144 -24.00 -44.11 4.38
CA SER A 144 -25.34 -43.85 3.79
C SER A 144 -26.52 -44.54 4.51
N ASN A 145 -27.77 -44.12 4.21
CA ASN A 145 -29.00 -44.94 4.10
C ASN A 145 -30.19 -44.02 3.66
N SER A 146 -30.77 -44.12 2.45
CA SER A 146 -31.73 -45.11 1.88
C SER A 146 -33.21 -44.77 2.22
N THR A 147 -34.11 -44.60 1.24
CA THR A 147 -34.82 -45.71 0.55
C THR A 147 -35.59 -45.26 -0.72
N ASP A 148 -35.49 -46.05 -1.81
CA ASP A 148 -36.55 -46.65 -2.68
C ASP A 148 -37.62 -45.81 -3.47
N THR A 149 -38.10 -46.18 -4.69
CA THR A 149 -37.64 -47.08 -5.80
C THR A 149 -38.38 -46.74 -7.14
N THR A 150 -37.85 -47.21 -8.30
CA THR A 150 -38.53 -47.57 -9.59
C THR A 150 -39.24 -46.54 -10.54
N THR A 151 -38.75 -46.49 -11.78
CA THR A 151 -39.42 -46.17 -13.08
C THR A 151 -40.25 -47.38 -13.61
N PRO A 152 -41.08 -47.36 -14.72
CA PRO A 152 -40.83 -46.76 -16.06
C PRO A 152 -42.03 -46.16 -16.87
N THR A 153 -41.75 -45.77 -18.13
CA THR A 153 -42.52 -45.27 -19.33
C THR A 153 -43.89 -45.93 -19.63
N PRO A 154 -44.82 -45.45 -20.55
CA PRO A 154 -44.63 -45.18 -22.01
C PRO A 154 -45.54 -44.03 -22.66
N PRO A 155 -46.19 -44.09 -23.88
CA PRO A 155 -45.68 -43.44 -25.13
C PRO A 155 -46.67 -42.69 -26.13
N THR A 156 -46.09 -42.08 -27.19
CA THR A 156 -46.55 -41.89 -28.63
C THR A 156 -47.77 -41.04 -29.13
N THR A 157 -47.46 -39.97 -29.93
CA THR A 157 -47.92 -39.56 -31.31
C THR A 157 -49.42 -39.55 -31.76
N PRO A 158 -49.84 -38.98 -32.94
CA PRO A 158 -49.14 -38.13 -33.97
C PRO A 158 -49.96 -36.93 -34.56
N GLN A 159 -49.34 -36.15 -35.47
CA GLN A 159 -49.67 -36.04 -36.92
C GLN A 159 -49.62 -34.63 -37.56
N THR A 160 -49.27 -34.62 -38.86
CA THR A 160 -48.92 -33.50 -39.77
C THR A 160 -50.06 -33.07 -40.71
N ASN A 161 -49.91 -31.92 -41.38
CA ASN A 161 -50.36 -31.72 -42.78
C ASN A 161 -49.61 -30.58 -43.49
N THR A 162 -49.65 -30.57 -44.83
CA THR A 162 -48.79 -29.77 -45.74
C THR A 162 -49.62 -29.19 -46.90
N GLU A 163 -49.36 -27.95 -47.32
CA GLU A 163 -49.58 -27.41 -48.70
C GLU A 163 -48.99 -25.96 -48.76
N THR A 164 -48.07 -25.48 -49.61
CA THR A 164 -47.80 -25.40 -51.09
C THR A 164 -48.23 -24.05 -51.73
N ALA A 165 -47.37 -23.50 -52.63
CA ALA A 165 -47.58 -22.41 -53.62
C ALA A 165 -47.77 -20.96 -53.08
N THR A 166 -46.86 -19.98 -53.25
CA THR A 166 -46.22 -19.31 -54.42
C THR A 166 -46.93 -18.06 -54.95
N ASP A 167 -46.12 -17.15 -55.53
CA ASP A 167 -46.44 -16.00 -56.37
C ASP A 167 -46.95 -14.69 -55.72
N THR A 168 -46.59 -13.49 -56.21
CA THR A 168 -45.35 -12.90 -56.79
C THR A 168 -45.73 -11.46 -57.17
N SER A 169 -44.87 -10.49 -56.87
CA SER A 169 -44.73 -9.22 -57.63
C SER A 169 -45.94 -8.24 -57.59
N SER A 170 -45.83 -6.97 -58.02
CA SER A 170 -44.76 -6.21 -58.70
C SER A 170 -44.90 -4.69 -58.42
N SER A 171 -43.83 -3.92 -58.70
CA SER A 171 -43.78 -2.56 -59.34
C SER A 171 -44.90 -1.52 -59.09
N SER A 172 -44.70 -0.20 -59.05
CA SER A 172 -43.59 0.76 -59.30
C SER A 172 -44.20 2.18 -59.01
N GLU A 173 -43.59 3.37 -59.11
CA GLU A 173 -42.35 3.87 -59.73
C GLU A 173 -42.08 5.33 -59.24
N ALA A 174 -40.85 5.85 -59.42
CA ALA A 174 -40.50 7.29 -59.56
C ALA A 174 -40.80 8.29 -58.39
N ALA A 175 -40.06 9.38 -58.15
CA ALA A 175 -38.77 9.86 -58.67
C ALA A 175 -38.09 10.88 -57.72
N THR A 176 -36.85 10.57 -57.33
CA THR A 176 -35.60 11.38 -57.39
C THR A 176 -35.46 12.84 -56.87
N THR A 177 -34.18 13.17 -56.55
CA THR A 177 -33.56 14.47 -56.16
C THR A 177 -33.66 14.82 -54.66
N SER A 178 -32.61 15.22 -53.92
CA SER A 178 -31.21 15.61 -54.26
C SER A 178 -30.19 15.14 -53.19
N GLU A 179 -28.89 15.27 -53.50
CA GLU A 179 -27.75 14.73 -52.75
C GLU A 179 -27.42 15.45 -51.41
N THR A 180 -27.03 14.68 -50.38
CA THR A 180 -25.94 15.06 -49.44
C THR A 180 -25.48 13.82 -48.66
N THR A 181 -24.18 13.51 -48.70
CA THR A 181 -23.63 12.26 -48.16
C THR A 181 -23.23 12.39 -46.68
N PRO A 182 -23.76 11.57 -45.76
CA PRO A 182 -23.22 11.42 -44.41
C PRO A 182 -22.20 10.27 -44.35
N ASN A 183 -21.08 10.47 -43.66
CA ASN A 183 -20.18 9.38 -43.27
C ASN A 183 -20.90 8.43 -42.30
N THR A 184 -21.00 7.15 -42.65
CA THR A 184 -21.37 6.09 -41.69
C THR A 184 -20.13 5.62 -40.96
N THR A 185 -19.83 6.22 -39.81
CA THR A 185 -18.88 5.66 -38.85
C THR A 185 -19.55 4.49 -38.14
N GLU A 186 -18.96 3.28 -38.21
CA GLU A 186 -19.44 2.15 -37.39
C GLU A 186 -19.33 2.46 -35.89
N PRO A 187 -20.30 2.04 -35.06
CA PRO A 187 -20.24 2.24 -33.62
C PRO A 187 -19.16 1.33 -33.01
N ALA A 188 -18.20 1.93 -32.32
CA ALA A 188 -17.20 1.17 -31.56
C ALA A 188 -17.88 0.33 -30.47
N LYS A 189 -17.59 -0.98 -30.42
CA LYS A 189 -18.02 -1.85 -29.31
C LYS A 189 -17.49 -1.29 -27.99
N GLU A 190 -18.37 -1.12 -27.00
CA GLU A 190 -17.95 -0.78 -25.64
C GLU A 190 -17.08 -1.90 -25.05
N LYS A 191 -15.90 -1.52 -24.56
CA LYS A 191 -14.97 -2.43 -23.89
C LYS A 191 -15.55 -2.82 -22.53
N GLN A 192 -15.71 -4.12 -22.27
CA GLN A 192 -16.21 -4.59 -20.97
C GLN A 192 -15.32 -4.09 -19.82
N PRO A 193 -15.91 -3.76 -18.65
CA PRO A 193 -15.15 -3.31 -17.50
C PRO A 193 -14.19 -4.39 -17.01
N GLY A 194 -13.04 -3.95 -16.48
CA GLY A 194 -12.08 -4.81 -15.82
C GLY A 194 -12.66 -5.50 -14.58
N HIS A 195 -12.00 -6.57 -14.14
CA HIS A 195 -12.31 -7.19 -12.86
C HIS A 195 -11.95 -6.23 -11.73
N ARG A 196 -12.85 -6.04 -10.75
CA ARG A 196 -12.73 -5.05 -9.67
C ARG A 196 -12.77 -5.69 -8.28
N LEU A 197 -11.96 -5.16 -7.38
CA LEU A 197 -11.94 -5.48 -5.95
C LEU A 197 -11.85 -4.19 -5.13
N TYR A 198 -12.75 -3.99 -4.18
CA TYR A 198 -12.64 -2.88 -3.23
C TYR A 198 -11.91 -3.36 -1.97
N PHE A 199 -10.72 -2.80 -1.73
CA PHE A 199 -9.96 -3.09 -0.51
C PHE A 199 -9.83 -1.83 0.35
N TYR A 200 -9.50 -2.03 1.61
CA TYR A 200 -9.35 -0.99 2.61
C TYR A 200 -7.93 -0.96 3.15
N SER A 201 -7.44 0.22 3.50
CA SER A 201 -6.28 0.39 4.37
C SER A 201 -6.67 1.13 5.65
N LEU A 202 -6.25 0.57 6.79
CA LEU A 202 -6.47 1.12 8.12
C LEU A 202 -5.13 1.62 8.68
N TYR A 203 -5.13 2.82 9.26
CA TYR A 203 -3.98 3.41 9.94
C TYR A 203 -4.41 3.68 11.38
N MET A 204 -3.88 2.91 12.33
CA MET A 204 -4.31 2.87 13.73
C MET A 204 -3.23 3.37 14.70
N HIS A 205 -3.71 3.92 15.82
CA HIS A 205 -2.94 4.60 16.85
C HIS A 205 -2.30 5.92 16.39
N LEU A 206 -3.07 6.75 15.67
CA LEU A 206 -2.64 8.06 15.22
C LEU A 206 -2.50 9.07 16.36
N ALA A 207 -1.73 10.14 16.14
CA ALA A 207 -1.48 11.19 17.12
C ALA A 207 -2.75 11.96 17.52
N ASP A 208 -2.81 12.42 18.77
CA ASP A 208 -3.89 13.23 19.31
C ASP A 208 -3.81 14.71 18.87
N THR A 209 -4.79 15.52 19.27
CA THR A 209 -4.84 16.94 18.87
C THR A 209 -3.68 17.75 19.45
N ASN A 210 -3.28 17.41 20.68
CA ASN A 210 -2.20 18.05 21.43
C ASN A 210 -0.82 17.92 20.72
N TYR A 211 -0.58 16.82 19.98
CA TYR A 211 0.59 16.71 19.10
C TYR A 211 0.69 17.86 18.09
N TYR A 212 -0.43 18.21 17.44
CA TYR A 212 -0.47 19.28 16.43
C TYR A 212 -0.39 20.68 17.06
N ASP A 213 -0.92 20.86 18.28
CA ASP A 213 -0.77 22.12 19.03
C ASP A 213 0.69 22.44 19.38
N LYS A 214 1.46 21.41 19.72
CA LYS A 214 2.89 21.54 20.06
C LYS A 214 3.80 21.61 18.83
N ASN A 215 3.37 21.03 17.72
CA ASN A 215 4.11 20.98 16.46
C ASN A 215 3.37 21.73 15.34
N PRO A 216 3.09 23.05 15.47
CA PRO A 216 2.29 23.82 14.51
C PRO A 216 2.93 24.00 13.13
N LYS A 217 4.14 23.44 12.92
CA LYS A 217 4.83 23.38 11.62
C LYS A 217 4.61 22.05 10.90
N GLU A 218 4.17 21.00 11.60
CA GLU A 218 3.85 19.72 10.96
C GLU A 218 2.50 19.84 10.23
N PRO A 219 2.38 19.23 9.04
CA PRO A 219 1.15 19.33 8.25
C PRO A 219 -0.01 18.61 8.94
N THR A 220 -1.21 19.17 8.83
CA THR A 220 -2.45 18.50 9.24
C THR A 220 -3.06 17.73 8.07
N PRO A 221 -3.80 16.63 8.30
CA PRO A 221 -4.45 15.90 7.22
C PRO A 221 -5.47 16.76 6.45
N ALA A 222 -5.49 16.65 5.12
CA ALA A 222 -6.27 17.55 4.26
C ALA A 222 -7.81 17.38 4.37
N PHE A 223 -8.27 16.25 4.92
CA PHE A 223 -9.69 15.93 5.12
C PHE A 223 -10.27 16.43 6.47
N TRP A 224 -9.44 17.12 7.26
CA TRP A 224 -9.87 17.79 8.49
C TRP A 224 -10.57 19.13 8.20
N GLU A 225 -11.37 19.62 9.14
CA GLU A 225 -12.08 20.90 9.03
C GLU A 225 -11.08 22.06 8.96
N GLN A 226 -11.22 22.90 7.94
CA GLN A 226 -10.34 24.02 7.61
C GLN A 226 -10.86 25.36 8.16
N ASP A 227 -12.10 25.39 8.67
CA ASP A 227 -12.84 26.57 9.10
C ASP A 227 -12.82 26.79 10.63
N ILE A 228 -11.93 26.09 11.34
CA ILE A 228 -11.69 26.29 12.76
C ILE A 228 -10.73 27.46 13.00
N TYR A 229 -10.98 28.21 14.05
CA TYR A 229 -10.16 29.35 14.48
C TYR A 229 -9.87 29.25 15.97
N ARG A 230 -8.70 29.71 16.39
CA ARG A 230 -8.27 29.74 17.80
C ARG A 230 -8.05 31.18 18.26
N VAL A 231 -8.46 31.49 19.50
CA VAL A 231 -8.15 32.75 20.16
C VAL A 231 -6.64 32.80 20.44
N ARG A 232 -5.93 33.75 19.81
CA ARG A 232 -4.48 33.89 19.88
C ARG A 232 -4.01 34.19 21.30
N VAL A 233 -3.16 33.32 21.85
CA VAL A 233 -2.54 33.50 23.17
C VAL A 233 -1.70 34.79 23.20
N GLY A 234 -1.87 35.61 24.25
CA GLY A 234 -1.14 36.85 24.48
C GLY A 234 -1.38 37.98 23.46
N HIS A 235 -2.40 37.89 22.60
CA HIS A 235 -2.61 38.91 21.57
C HIS A 235 -2.96 40.29 22.16
N LYS A 236 -2.38 41.35 21.59
CA LYS A 236 -2.45 42.72 22.13
C LYS A 236 -3.88 43.28 22.23
N ASP A 237 -4.75 42.89 21.29
CA ASP A 237 -6.13 43.38 21.16
C ASP A 237 -7.12 42.50 21.95
N LEU A 238 -6.61 41.60 22.82
CA LEU A 238 -7.41 40.95 23.85
C LEU A 238 -7.52 41.84 25.08
N ASP A 239 -8.73 41.87 25.64
CA ASP A 239 -9.12 42.75 26.72
C ASP A 239 -9.22 42.00 28.05
N TYR A 240 -9.00 42.72 29.15
CA TYR A 240 -9.28 42.20 30.49
C TYR A 240 -10.78 42.03 30.71
N VAL A 241 -11.18 40.94 31.39
CA VAL A 241 -12.56 40.78 31.90
C VAL A 241 -12.89 41.91 32.86
N ALA A 242 -14.05 42.54 32.65
CA ALA A 242 -14.60 43.56 33.52
C ALA A 242 -15.65 42.96 34.47
N GLY A 243 -15.45 43.12 35.78
CA GLY A 243 -16.32 42.56 36.81
C GLY A 243 -15.63 42.42 38.17
N LEU A 244 -16.07 41.45 38.98
CA LEU A 244 -15.66 41.26 40.37
C LEU A 244 -14.49 40.29 40.48
N ASN A 245 -13.52 40.59 41.34
CA ASN A 245 -12.43 39.67 41.65
C ASN A 245 -12.93 38.46 42.46
N ILE A 246 -12.35 37.28 42.20
CA ILE A 246 -12.46 36.11 43.08
C ILE A 246 -11.07 35.75 43.61
N ARG A 247 -10.98 35.57 44.93
CA ARG A 247 -9.72 35.56 45.68
C ARG A 247 -9.43 34.24 46.36
N GLU A 248 -8.16 34.03 46.69
CA GLU A 248 -7.67 32.88 47.45
C GLU A 248 -8.19 32.94 48.90
N THR A 249 -8.14 34.11 49.53
CA THR A 249 -8.65 34.39 50.89
C THR A 249 -9.62 35.58 50.86
N PRO A 250 -10.49 35.78 51.87
CA PRO A 250 -11.41 36.92 51.97
C PRO A 250 -10.69 38.23 52.38
N ASP A 251 -9.62 38.58 51.67
CA ASP A 251 -8.77 39.76 51.93
C ASP A 251 -8.48 40.54 50.64
N ASN A 252 -8.85 41.83 50.64
CA ASN A 252 -8.58 42.76 49.54
C ASN A 252 -7.26 43.54 49.67
N SER A 253 -6.50 43.37 50.75
CA SER A 253 -5.22 44.07 50.96
C SER A 253 -4.14 43.66 49.95
N ASN A 254 -4.18 42.42 49.46
CA ASN A 254 -3.14 41.83 48.62
C ASN A 254 -3.65 41.38 47.24
N ASN A 255 -3.22 42.05 46.18
CA ASN A 255 -3.59 41.71 44.80
C ASN A 255 -3.02 40.37 44.30
N LYS A 256 -2.02 39.78 44.99
CA LYS A 256 -1.53 38.43 44.65
C LYS A 256 -2.55 37.32 44.94
N ASN A 257 -3.56 37.62 45.77
CA ASN A 257 -4.60 36.65 46.12
C ASN A 257 -5.69 36.53 45.05
N ILE A 258 -5.69 37.34 43.98
CA ILE A 258 -6.72 37.30 42.94
C ILE A 258 -6.49 36.07 42.04
N ARG A 259 -7.43 35.13 42.03
CA ARG A 259 -7.39 33.92 41.20
C ARG A 259 -7.88 34.18 39.78
N ALA A 260 -9.02 34.90 39.67
CA ALA A 260 -9.64 35.29 38.40
C ALA A 260 -10.51 36.54 38.56
N VAL A 261 -11.09 37.00 37.45
CA VAL A 261 -12.14 38.04 37.44
C VAL A 261 -13.41 37.41 36.88
N LEU A 262 -14.51 37.55 37.61
CA LEU A 262 -15.86 37.12 37.23
C LEU A 262 -16.56 38.28 36.52
N GLN A 263 -17.07 38.06 35.31
CA GLN A 263 -17.72 39.13 34.54
C GLN A 263 -19.00 39.60 35.27
N LYS A 264 -19.36 40.88 35.12
CA LYS A 264 -20.69 41.37 35.54
C LYS A 264 -21.80 40.49 34.93
N GLY A 265 -22.73 40.03 35.75
CA GLY A 265 -23.82 39.12 35.40
C GLY A 265 -23.46 37.62 35.47
N THR A 266 -22.22 37.25 35.81
CA THR A 266 -21.88 35.84 36.10
C THR A 266 -22.68 35.35 37.31
N LYS A 267 -23.24 34.14 37.24
CA LYS A 267 -23.92 33.49 38.37
C LYS A 267 -23.03 32.42 39.02
N VAL A 268 -22.98 32.44 40.35
CA VAL A 268 -22.20 31.51 41.19
C VAL A 268 -23.08 30.93 42.30
N ASN A 269 -22.74 29.74 42.80
CA ASN A 269 -23.32 29.19 44.01
C ASN A 269 -22.37 29.42 45.18
N LEU A 270 -22.80 30.22 46.14
CA LEU A 270 -22.12 30.48 47.40
C LEU A 270 -22.34 29.33 48.39
N ASN A 271 -21.32 29.06 49.22
CA ASN A 271 -21.49 28.31 50.45
C ASN A 271 -21.96 29.28 51.54
N LEU A 272 -23.22 29.17 51.95
CA LEU A 272 -23.82 30.06 52.94
C LEU A 272 -23.29 29.84 54.36
N ASP A 273 -22.69 28.68 54.63
CA ASP A 273 -22.07 28.35 55.92
C ASP A 273 -20.58 28.79 56.00
N LEU A 274 -20.03 29.36 54.92
CA LEU A 274 -18.61 29.74 54.81
C LEU A 274 -18.47 31.19 54.31
N HIS A 275 -18.47 32.10 55.28
CA HIS A 275 -18.44 33.55 55.12
C HIS A 275 -17.48 34.19 56.14
N ASP A 276 -17.07 35.45 55.95
CA ASP A 276 -16.29 36.18 56.96
C ASP A 276 -17.16 36.66 58.14
N GLU A 277 -16.55 37.08 59.25
CA GLU A 277 -17.26 37.53 60.46
C GLU A 277 -18.31 38.64 60.21
N LYS A 278 -18.15 39.43 59.13
CA LYS A 278 -19.02 40.56 58.78
C LYS A 278 -20.07 40.22 57.73
N TYR A 279 -20.06 38.99 57.20
CA TYR A 279 -20.93 38.58 56.08
C TYR A 279 -20.76 39.50 54.85
N GLU A 280 -19.55 40.03 54.65
CA GLU A 280 -19.14 40.81 53.48
C GLU A 280 -18.49 39.93 52.39
N TRP A 281 -17.96 38.76 52.77
CA TRP A 281 -17.32 37.79 51.88
C TRP A 281 -17.96 36.42 52.03
N TYR A 282 -18.11 35.71 50.90
CA TYR A 282 -18.60 34.34 50.86
C TYR A 282 -17.70 33.48 49.96
N ALA A 283 -17.52 32.22 50.34
CA ALA A 283 -16.85 31.25 49.50
C ALA A 283 -17.77 30.77 48.36
N VAL A 284 -17.23 30.65 47.15
CA VAL A 284 -17.93 30.10 45.97
C VAL A 284 -17.71 28.60 45.91
N SER A 285 -18.78 27.81 45.95
CA SER A 285 -18.74 26.36 45.77
C SER A 285 -18.51 25.97 44.30
N ASN A 286 -19.31 26.53 43.39
CA ASN A 286 -19.21 26.31 41.94
C ASN A 286 -19.89 27.44 41.14
N PHE A 287 -19.80 27.37 39.80
CA PHE A 287 -20.58 28.22 38.89
C PHE A 287 -21.99 27.67 38.69
N ALA A 288 -22.97 28.55 38.44
CA ALA A 288 -24.26 28.13 37.90
C ALA A 288 -24.10 27.58 36.47
N GLU A 289 -25.05 26.77 35.99
CA GLU A 289 -24.94 26.09 34.71
C GLU A 289 -24.75 27.08 33.54
N GLY A 290 -23.78 26.79 32.67
CA GLY A 290 -23.43 27.63 31.51
C GLY A 290 -22.53 28.84 31.79
N TYR A 291 -22.20 29.15 33.06
CA TYR A 291 -21.30 30.26 33.43
C TYR A 291 -19.86 29.80 33.64
N SER A 292 -18.90 30.71 33.47
CA SER A 292 -17.47 30.42 33.69
C SER A 292 -16.65 31.69 34.05
N SER A 293 -15.32 31.56 34.09
CA SER A 293 -14.37 32.61 34.50
C SER A 293 -13.11 32.59 33.65
N ILE A 294 -12.37 33.71 33.63
CA ILE A 294 -11.07 33.81 32.96
C ILE A 294 -10.02 34.33 33.97
N PRO A 295 -8.91 33.60 34.22
CA PRO A 295 -8.67 32.22 33.78
C PRO A 295 -9.66 31.24 34.44
N GLU A 296 -9.80 30.04 33.87
CA GLU A 296 -10.66 29.00 34.43
C GLU A 296 -10.16 28.57 35.82
N LEU A 297 -11.09 28.52 36.78
CA LEU A 297 -10.79 28.19 38.18
C LEU A 297 -10.94 26.69 38.45
N LYS A 298 -9.94 26.13 39.14
CA LYS A 298 -10.03 24.79 39.73
C LYS A 298 -10.45 24.87 41.21
N PRO A 299 -11.30 23.94 41.70
CA PRO A 299 -11.60 23.80 43.12
C PRO A 299 -10.34 23.59 43.96
N ARG A 300 -10.38 24.11 45.19
CA ARG A 300 -9.37 23.91 46.24
C ARG A 300 -10.07 23.61 47.56
N LYS A 301 -9.38 22.92 48.47
CA LYS A 301 -9.84 22.81 49.86
C LYS A 301 -9.76 24.17 50.57
N SER A 302 -10.80 24.52 51.33
CA SER A 302 -10.82 25.70 52.21
C SER A 302 -10.02 25.44 53.48
N ASP A 303 -9.23 26.44 53.90
CA ASP A 303 -8.34 26.37 55.06
C ASP A 303 -9.06 26.67 56.39
N GLU A 304 -10.31 27.12 56.34
CA GLU A 304 -11.10 27.56 57.51
C GLU A 304 -11.99 26.45 58.11
N THR A 305 -11.93 25.23 57.57
CA THR A 305 -12.76 24.08 58.02
C THR A 305 -11.89 22.85 58.27
N GLU A 306 -12.01 22.20 59.44
CA GLU A 306 -11.22 21.00 59.80
C GLU A 306 -11.34 19.85 58.79
N THR A 307 -12.45 19.77 58.06
CA THR A 307 -12.74 18.74 57.05
C THR A 307 -12.43 19.15 55.61
N GLY A 308 -12.09 20.41 55.36
CA GLY A 308 -11.77 20.96 54.04
C GLY A 308 -12.90 20.88 53.01
N VAL A 309 -13.75 21.91 52.95
CA VAL A 309 -14.76 22.05 51.87
C VAL A 309 -14.11 22.49 50.56
N ASP A 310 -14.54 21.94 49.42
CA ASP A 310 -14.02 22.36 48.10
C ASP A 310 -14.70 23.66 47.62
N ILE A 311 -13.88 24.66 47.28
CA ILE A 311 -14.31 26.01 46.87
C ILE A 311 -13.50 26.50 45.66
N LEU A 312 -14.07 27.39 44.85
CA LEU A 312 -13.39 28.11 43.77
C LEU A 312 -12.65 29.37 44.24
N GLY A 313 -12.92 29.83 45.47
CA GLY A 313 -12.35 31.04 46.05
C GLY A 313 -13.43 31.91 46.70
N TRP A 314 -13.05 33.12 47.12
CA TRP A 314 -13.89 34.05 47.86
C TRP A 314 -14.31 35.25 47.03
N VAL A 315 -15.57 35.66 47.13
CA VAL A 315 -16.12 36.85 46.47
C VAL A 315 -16.69 37.84 47.48
N TYR A 316 -16.51 39.12 47.22
CA TYR A 316 -17.05 40.20 48.05
C TYR A 316 -18.50 40.48 47.68
N THR A 317 -19.44 40.13 48.56
CA THR A 317 -20.86 40.47 48.43
C THR A 317 -21.16 41.82 49.09
N GLY A 318 -20.36 42.20 50.09
CA GLY A 318 -20.49 43.43 50.88
C GLY A 318 -21.78 43.54 51.72
N LYS A 319 -22.56 42.45 51.78
CA LYS A 319 -23.82 42.33 52.51
C LYS A 319 -24.12 40.84 52.74
N ALA A 320 -24.82 40.54 53.84
CA ALA A 320 -25.30 39.19 54.09
C ALA A 320 -26.25 38.72 52.98
N VAL A 321 -26.05 37.48 52.52
CA VAL A 321 -26.82 36.83 51.45
C VAL A 321 -27.58 35.64 52.03
N THR A 322 -28.85 35.48 51.63
CA THR A 322 -29.76 34.44 52.15
C THR A 322 -30.03 33.32 51.14
N THR A 323 -29.47 33.42 49.92
CA THR A 323 -29.64 32.48 48.81
C THR A 323 -28.28 32.02 48.29
N SER A 324 -28.14 30.73 47.99
CA SER A 324 -26.88 30.18 47.47
C SER A 324 -26.56 30.70 46.06
N GLU A 325 -27.53 30.74 45.14
CA GLU A 325 -27.31 31.38 43.84
C GLU A 325 -27.16 32.90 44.02
N PHE A 326 -26.03 33.43 43.56
CA PHE A 326 -25.67 34.85 43.62
C PHE A 326 -25.22 35.34 42.25
N GLU A 327 -25.73 36.49 41.84
CA GLU A 327 -25.38 37.14 40.56
C GLU A 327 -24.40 38.30 40.79
N ILE A 328 -23.24 38.20 40.14
CA ILE A 328 -22.13 39.13 40.27
C ILE A 328 -22.52 40.51 39.73
N LEU A 329 -22.56 41.52 40.63
CA LEU A 329 -22.75 42.94 40.29
C LEU A 329 -24.10 43.24 39.59
N SER A 330 -25.18 42.64 40.09
CA SER A 330 -26.54 42.78 39.55
C SER A 330 -27.16 44.18 39.71
N SER A 331 -26.67 45.02 40.64
CA SER A 331 -27.12 46.42 40.81
C SER A 331 -25.98 47.45 40.75
N GLU A 332 -26.30 48.71 40.44
CA GLU A 332 -25.31 49.80 40.44
C GLU A 332 -24.79 50.12 41.85
N THR A 333 -25.57 49.80 42.88
CA THR A 333 -25.13 49.85 44.29
C THR A 333 -24.00 48.86 44.55
N ASP A 334 -24.14 47.61 44.08
CA ASP A 334 -23.12 46.57 44.26
C ASP A 334 -21.84 46.91 43.48
N ILE A 335 -21.99 47.51 42.28
CA ILE A 335 -20.87 48.03 41.48
C ILE A 335 -20.14 49.16 42.19
N THR A 336 -20.87 50.08 42.83
CA THR A 336 -20.28 51.19 43.60
C THR A 336 -19.51 50.66 44.80
N LEU A 337 -20.10 49.75 45.57
CA LEU A 337 -19.48 49.10 46.72
C LEU A 337 -18.19 48.33 46.35
N ALA A 338 -18.23 47.55 45.25
CA ALA A 338 -17.07 46.83 44.74
C ALA A 338 -15.96 47.78 44.26
N LYS A 339 -16.29 48.93 43.65
CA LYS A 339 -15.31 49.97 43.27
C LYS A 339 -14.64 50.58 44.50
N GLU A 340 -15.41 50.98 45.51
CA GLU A 340 -14.90 51.56 46.77
C GLU A 340 -13.94 50.60 47.49
N LYS A 341 -14.26 49.31 47.48
CA LYS A 341 -13.48 48.23 48.12
C LYS A 341 -12.36 47.67 47.24
N LYS A 342 -12.14 48.23 46.04
CA LYS A 342 -11.12 47.81 45.03
C LYS A 342 -11.29 46.37 44.50
N GLU A 343 -12.51 45.85 44.55
CA GLU A 343 -12.88 44.52 44.05
C GLU A 343 -13.36 44.50 42.60
N PHE A 344 -13.43 45.65 41.94
CA PHE A 344 -13.86 45.80 40.56
C PHE A 344 -12.68 45.99 39.58
N ASN A 345 -12.67 45.24 38.48
CA ASN A 345 -11.74 45.36 37.35
C ASN A 345 -10.23 45.28 37.70
N ALA A 346 -9.78 44.22 38.37
CA ALA A 346 -8.34 43.98 38.48
C ALA A 346 -7.73 43.58 37.13
N ASN A 347 -6.64 44.24 36.74
CA ASN A 347 -5.88 43.96 35.51
C ASN A 347 -4.99 42.71 35.66
N LEU A 348 -5.57 41.58 36.05
CA LEU A 348 -4.87 40.29 36.12
C LEU A 348 -4.49 39.86 34.70
N VAL A 349 -3.19 39.73 34.39
CA VAL A 349 -2.73 39.41 33.01
C VAL A 349 -3.38 38.13 32.44
N LYS A 350 -3.69 37.16 33.30
CA LYS A 350 -4.36 35.90 32.93
C LYS A 350 -5.89 36.02 32.72
N SER A 351 -6.52 37.15 33.04
CA SER A 351 -7.96 37.40 32.79
C SER A 351 -8.23 38.08 31.45
N LYS A 352 -7.30 38.00 30.50
CA LYS A 352 -7.50 38.46 29.12
C LYS A 352 -8.33 37.48 28.30
N GLY A 353 -9.21 38.02 27.46
CA GLY A 353 -10.06 37.22 26.57
C GLY A 353 -10.58 37.98 25.36
N LEU A 354 -11.15 37.23 24.42
CA LEU A 354 -11.79 37.74 23.22
C LEU A 354 -13.23 38.17 23.56
N ARG A 355 -13.54 39.46 23.36
CA ARG A 355 -14.88 40.01 23.55
C ARG A 355 -15.86 39.49 22.50
N VAL A 356 -16.99 38.96 22.96
CA VAL A 356 -18.16 38.54 22.16
C VAL A 356 -19.24 39.60 22.27
N TRP A 357 -19.52 40.25 21.15
CA TRP A 357 -20.47 41.35 21.02
C TRP A 357 -21.81 40.87 20.47
N ASN A 358 -22.85 41.68 20.66
CA ASN A 358 -24.08 41.58 19.88
C ASN A 358 -23.87 41.77 18.37
N ASP A 359 -24.92 41.51 17.59
CA ASP A 359 -24.96 41.97 16.21
C ASP A 359 -25.23 43.48 16.17
N PHE A 360 -24.27 44.25 15.69
CA PHE A 360 -24.33 45.70 15.56
C PHE A 360 -24.01 46.14 14.13
N LYS A 361 -24.58 47.28 13.71
CA LYS A 361 -24.21 47.98 12.47
C LYS A 361 -23.30 49.16 12.78
N ASP A 362 -23.66 49.99 13.74
CA ASP A 362 -22.85 51.13 14.17
C ASP A 362 -22.04 50.82 15.44
N LYS A 363 -20.95 51.56 15.64
CA LYS A 363 -20.06 51.36 16.81
C LYS A 363 -20.73 51.70 18.14
N ASN A 364 -21.80 52.50 18.13
CA ASN A 364 -22.52 52.94 19.32
C ASN A 364 -23.49 51.86 19.83
N ASP A 365 -23.90 50.92 18.98
CA ASP A 365 -24.84 49.83 19.34
C ASP A 365 -24.13 48.64 19.99
N LYS A 366 -22.81 48.72 20.20
CA LYS A 366 -21.97 47.64 20.70
C LYS A 366 -22.26 47.31 22.16
N GLN A 367 -22.92 46.18 22.38
CA GLN A 367 -23.12 45.58 23.70
C GLN A 367 -22.24 44.34 23.84
N LEU A 368 -21.44 44.29 24.91
CA LEU A 368 -20.65 43.12 25.27
C LEU A 368 -21.59 42.07 25.91
N TYR A 369 -21.69 40.88 25.32
CA TYR A 369 -22.40 39.76 25.94
C TYR A 369 -21.47 38.96 26.87
N SER A 370 -20.34 38.51 26.35
CA SER A 370 -19.52 37.48 26.97
C SER A 370 -18.06 37.60 26.52
N MET A 371 -17.17 36.82 27.13
CA MET A 371 -15.76 36.76 26.77
C MET A 371 -15.29 35.31 26.67
N LEU A 372 -14.41 35.03 25.71
CA LEU A 372 -13.79 33.72 25.51
C LEU A 372 -12.32 33.78 25.97
N PRO A 373 -11.81 32.79 26.72
CA PRO A 373 -10.40 32.76 27.12
C PRO A 373 -9.44 32.60 25.94
N GLU A 374 -8.17 32.92 26.17
CA GLU A 374 -7.08 32.59 25.26
C GLU A 374 -7.04 31.08 24.99
N GLY A 375 -6.75 30.67 23.75
CA GLY A 375 -6.73 29.26 23.35
C GLY A 375 -8.08 28.66 22.93
N THR A 376 -9.23 29.31 23.24
CA THR A 376 -10.56 28.83 22.82
C THR A 376 -10.62 28.61 21.31
N GLN A 377 -11.18 27.47 20.89
CA GLN A 377 -11.42 27.16 19.48
C GLN A 377 -12.89 27.46 19.10
N VAL A 378 -13.11 28.06 17.94
CA VAL A 378 -14.40 28.57 17.47
C VAL A 378 -14.61 28.36 15.96
N LYS A 379 -15.87 28.32 15.51
CA LYS A 379 -16.25 28.50 14.09
C LYS A 379 -16.80 29.90 13.86
N ILE A 380 -16.44 30.50 12.73
CA ILE A 380 -16.86 31.86 12.34
C ILE A 380 -17.35 31.92 10.89
N SER A 381 -18.21 32.90 10.60
CA SER A 381 -18.69 33.21 9.25
C SER A 381 -18.61 34.72 8.94
N GLY A 382 -18.86 35.08 7.68
CA GLY A 382 -18.69 36.45 7.17
C GLY A 382 -17.33 36.69 6.48
N GLU A 383 -17.07 37.95 6.11
CA GLU A 383 -15.85 38.38 5.44
C GLU A 383 -14.66 38.42 6.41
N LYS A 384 -13.60 37.68 6.07
CA LYS A 384 -12.46 37.39 6.96
C LYS A 384 -11.30 38.37 6.75
N GLU A 385 -11.62 39.66 6.77
CA GLU A 385 -10.65 40.73 6.54
C GLU A 385 -9.93 41.16 7.84
N THR A 386 -8.66 41.54 7.75
CA THR A 386 -7.95 42.12 8.89
C THR A 386 -8.64 43.41 9.38
N LYS A 387 -8.71 43.59 10.69
CA LYS A 387 -9.42 44.69 11.38
C LYS A 387 -10.94 44.70 11.15
N SER A 388 -11.55 43.53 10.96
CA SER A 388 -13.01 43.35 10.82
C SER A 388 -13.64 42.61 12.00
N TYR A 389 -14.98 42.64 12.04
CA TYR A 389 -15.79 41.80 12.93
C TYR A 389 -16.44 40.68 12.12
N VAL A 390 -16.24 39.45 12.57
CA VAL A 390 -16.80 38.23 11.99
C VAL A 390 -17.90 37.67 12.90
N GLU A 391 -18.84 36.92 12.33
CA GLU A 391 -19.93 36.31 13.08
C GLU A 391 -19.44 35.04 13.79
N LEU A 392 -19.65 34.96 15.11
CA LEU A 392 -19.32 33.78 15.91
C LEU A 392 -20.46 32.77 15.81
N MET A 393 -20.17 31.59 15.25
CA MET A 393 -21.15 30.54 15.00
C MET A 393 -21.18 29.51 16.13
N GLU A 394 -20.00 29.05 16.56
CA GLU A 394 -19.86 27.96 17.53
C GLU A 394 -18.61 28.17 18.39
N VAL A 395 -18.70 27.84 19.68
CA VAL A 395 -17.54 27.63 20.56
C VAL A 395 -17.29 26.13 20.61
N VAL A 396 -16.18 25.69 20.03
CA VAL A 396 -15.91 24.28 19.77
C VAL A 396 -15.28 23.60 21.00
N ARG A 397 -14.21 24.19 21.57
CA ARG A 397 -13.43 23.60 22.68
C ARG A 397 -12.41 24.57 23.30
N ASP A 398 -11.68 24.09 24.30
CA ASP A 398 -10.55 24.74 24.99
C ASP A 398 -10.86 26.09 25.65
N GLY A 399 -12.14 26.36 25.87
CA GLY A 399 -12.62 27.54 26.56
C GLY A 399 -14.14 27.52 26.66
N LYS A 400 -14.66 28.11 27.73
CA LYS A 400 -16.09 28.37 27.89
C LYS A 400 -16.33 29.89 27.87
N PRO A 401 -17.48 30.34 27.36
CA PRO A 401 -17.87 31.74 27.48
C PRO A 401 -18.16 32.07 28.96
N THR A 402 -17.76 33.26 29.41
CA THR A 402 -17.96 33.74 30.80
C THR A 402 -19.44 33.80 31.22
N LEU A 403 -20.30 34.21 30.28
CA LEU A 403 -21.75 34.09 30.37
C LEU A 403 -22.30 33.24 29.20
N PRO A 404 -23.42 32.52 29.40
CA PRO A 404 -24.13 31.82 28.33
C PRO A 404 -24.36 32.71 27.10
N LEU A 405 -24.09 32.17 25.91
CA LEU A 405 -24.29 32.90 24.66
C LEU A 405 -25.78 32.85 24.24
N PRO A 406 -26.39 33.97 23.81
CA PRO A 406 -27.77 33.98 23.34
C PRO A 406 -27.92 33.18 22.03
N ALA A 407 -29.16 32.89 21.60
CA ALA A 407 -29.41 32.26 20.30
C ALA A 407 -29.09 33.21 19.12
N GLU A 408 -29.23 34.52 19.35
CA GLU A 408 -29.04 35.61 18.38
C GLU A 408 -27.63 35.67 17.77
N LYS A 409 -27.44 36.47 16.71
CA LYS A 409 -26.14 36.66 16.07
C LYS A 409 -25.16 37.38 17.01
N LYS A 410 -23.90 36.95 17.00
CA LYS A 410 -22.80 37.52 17.81
C LYS A 410 -21.62 37.87 16.92
N LYS A 411 -20.86 38.91 17.27
CA LYS A 411 -19.66 39.34 16.55
C LYS A 411 -18.40 39.26 17.40
N VAL A 412 -17.29 38.81 16.81
CA VAL A 412 -15.95 38.77 17.43
C VAL A 412 -14.91 39.44 16.53
N TRP A 413 -13.82 39.91 17.13
CA TRP A 413 -12.76 40.62 16.39
C TRP A 413 -11.81 39.64 15.70
N TYR A 414 -11.68 39.76 14.38
CA TYR A 414 -10.98 38.76 13.56
C TYR A 414 -9.46 38.71 13.83
N ASP A 415 -8.79 39.84 14.09
CA ASP A 415 -7.34 39.86 14.30
C ASP A 415 -6.88 39.08 15.55
N CYS A 416 -7.79 38.88 16.51
CA CYS A 416 -7.55 38.05 17.71
C CYS A 416 -7.66 36.54 17.43
N LEU A 417 -8.00 36.14 16.20
CA LEU A 417 -8.14 34.75 15.79
C LEU A 417 -6.99 34.32 14.86
N GLU A 418 -6.58 33.07 14.97
CA GLU A 418 -5.72 32.39 14.00
C GLU A 418 -6.47 31.18 13.43
N ASN A 419 -6.34 30.93 12.13
CA ASN A 419 -6.95 29.76 11.49
C ASN A 419 -6.14 28.51 11.83
N ILE A 420 -6.82 27.42 12.16
CA ILE A 420 -6.23 26.12 12.47
C ILE A 420 -7.06 25.00 11.81
N VAL A 421 -6.44 23.86 11.58
CA VAL A 421 -7.08 22.69 10.95
C VAL A 421 -7.28 21.59 11.99
N ARG A 422 -8.50 21.06 12.14
CA ARG A 422 -8.85 20.11 13.21
C ARG A 422 -9.89 19.07 12.76
N GLY A 423 -9.97 17.94 13.46
CA GLY A 423 -10.99 16.91 13.17
C GLY A 423 -12.41 17.39 13.45
N LYS A 424 -13.40 16.93 12.67
CA LYS A 424 -14.84 17.28 12.77
C LYS A 424 -15.44 16.93 14.14
N LYS A 425 -14.96 15.87 14.77
CA LYS A 425 -15.31 15.40 16.12
C LYS A 425 -14.09 14.76 16.78
N TYR A 426 -14.13 14.67 18.11
CA TYR A 426 -13.08 14.06 18.91
C TYR A 426 -13.60 12.84 19.67
N ASN A 427 -12.77 11.80 19.77
CA ASN A 427 -13.02 10.51 20.44
C ASN A 427 -14.19 9.67 19.87
N GLU A 428 -15.01 10.23 18.97
CA GLU A 428 -16.08 9.55 18.23
C GLU A 428 -15.62 9.12 16.82
N VAL A 429 -16.26 8.08 16.25
CA VAL A 429 -16.10 7.75 14.82
C VAL A 429 -16.84 8.79 13.98
N VAL A 430 -16.12 9.37 13.03
CA VAL A 430 -16.68 10.19 11.95
C VAL A 430 -16.70 9.34 10.69
N VAL A 431 -17.88 8.87 10.30
CA VAL A 431 -18.12 8.40 8.92
C VAL A 431 -18.39 9.62 8.06
N LEU A 432 -17.76 9.71 6.90
CA LEU A 432 -17.87 10.86 6.02
C LEU A 432 -19.10 10.74 5.11
N ASP A 433 -20.00 11.72 5.23
CA ASP A 433 -21.22 11.85 4.41
C ASP A 433 -20.89 11.86 2.89
N LYS A 434 -19.71 12.39 2.55
CA LYS A 434 -19.09 12.34 1.24
C LYS A 434 -17.63 11.91 1.42
N PRO A 435 -17.20 10.75 0.88
CA PRO A 435 -15.81 10.31 0.95
C PRO A 435 -14.83 11.35 0.40
N PHE A 436 -13.66 11.46 1.04
CA PHE A 436 -12.63 12.45 0.67
C PHE A 436 -11.57 11.81 -0.23
N PRO A 437 -11.38 12.24 -1.49
CA PRO A 437 -10.38 11.68 -2.38
C PRO A 437 -8.95 11.88 -1.86
N ILE A 438 -8.13 10.83 -1.92
CA ILE A 438 -6.73 10.85 -1.46
C ILE A 438 -5.82 10.12 -2.46
N LYS A 439 -4.54 10.51 -2.54
CA LYS A 439 -3.53 9.93 -3.44
C LYS A 439 -2.46 9.15 -2.68
N ALA A 440 -1.82 8.22 -3.38
CA ALA A 440 -0.70 7.47 -2.85
C ALA A 440 0.45 8.40 -2.44
N GLY A 441 0.78 8.43 -1.14
CA GLY A 441 1.77 9.33 -0.56
C GLY A 441 1.21 10.60 0.10
N ASP A 442 -0.10 10.86 0.03
CA ASP A 442 -0.73 11.97 0.78
C ASP A 442 -0.77 11.66 2.28
N LEU A 443 -0.70 12.70 3.13
CA LEU A 443 -0.72 12.55 4.59
C LEU A 443 -2.10 12.11 5.12
N VAL A 444 -2.14 10.99 5.85
CA VAL A 444 -3.32 10.55 6.61
C VAL A 444 -3.28 10.96 8.08
N GLY A 445 -2.09 11.15 8.65
CA GLY A 445 -1.93 11.54 10.06
C GLY A 445 -0.48 11.43 10.53
N HIS A 446 -0.31 11.42 11.86
CA HIS A 446 0.98 11.20 12.49
C HIS A 446 0.96 9.97 13.40
N ILE A 447 2.11 9.32 13.58
CA ILE A 447 2.30 8.18 14.48
C ILE A 447 2.09 8.65 15.92
N GLY A 448 1.10 8.08 16.59
CA GLY A 448 0.82 8.29 18.01
C GLY A 448 1.44 7.20 18.88
N HIS A 449 0.74 6.85 19.96
CA HIS A 449 1.22 5.96 21.00
C HIS A 449 0.19 4.89 21.37
N ASN A 450 0.67 3.69 21.71
CA ASN A 450 -0.15 2.63 22.30
C ASN A 450 0.65 1.94 23.42
N GLN A 451 0.55 2.45 24.65
CA GLN A 451 1.26 1.84 25.78
C GLN A 451 0.51 0.58 26.27
N ASN A 452 1.26 -0.47 26.58
CA ASN A 452 0.76 -1.61 27.36
C ASN A 452 1.26 -1.58 28.82
N LYS A 453 2.40 -0.93 29.07
CA LYS A 453 2.94 -0.65 30.41
C LYS A 453 2.30 0.63 30.97
N GLY A 454 1.92 0.61 32.25
CA GLY A 454 1.44 1.81 32.93
C GLY A 454 2.57 2.71 33.40
N ILE A 455 2.27 4.01 33.53
CA ILE A 455 3.13 5.01 34.18
C ILE A 455 2.60 5.29 35.59
N LEU A 456 3.49 5.47 36.55
CA LEU A 456 3.14 5.69 37.96
C LEU A 456 2.51 7.08 38.14
N LYS A 457 1.31 7.12 38.73
CA LYS A 457 0.56 8.36 38.99
C LYS A 457 1.34 9.35 39.87
N SER A 458 2.06 8.84 40.87
CA SER A 458 2.86 9.64 41.82
C SER A 458 4.01 10.41 41.18
N LYS A 459 4.38 10.14 39.93
CA LYS A 459 5.36 10.93 39.17
C LYS A 459 4.81 12.25 38.62
N TYR A 460 3.49 12.45 38.56
CA TYR A 460 2.87 13.51 37.75
C TYR A 460 1.78 14.27 38.50
N SER A 461 1.88 15.59 38.52
CA SER A 461 0.91 16.48 39.17
C SER A 461 -0.45 16.58 38.45
N ASN A 462 -0.51 16.27 37.14
CA ASN A 462 -1.73 16.34 36.35
C ASN A 462 -1.81 15.19 35.33
N LEU A 463 -2.75 14.28 35.54
CA LEU A 463 -3.01 13.09 34.70
C LEU A 463 -4.07 13.29 33.60
N GLU A 464 -4.67 14.49 33.50
CA GLU A 464 -5.67 14.79 32.47
C GLU A 464 -5.02 15.25 31.16
N THR A 465 -3.87 15.91 31.24
CA THR A 465 -3.17 16.51 30.08
C THR A 465 -1.84 15.81 29.77
N LEU A 466 -1.63 14.59 30.27
CA LEU A 466 -0.46 13.79 29.89
C LEU A 466 -0.57 13.37 28.41
N PRO A 467 0.53 13.31 27.65
CA PRO A 467 1.92 13.25 28.13
C PRO A 467 2.52 14.50 28.81
N LEU A 468 2.04 15.73 28.58
CA LEU A 468 2.90 16.92 28.79
C LEU A 468 2.41 17.94 29.84
N GLY A 469 2.02 17.44 31.02
CA GLY A 469 1.84 18.28 32.22
C GLY A 469 3.17 18.78 32.81
N GLU A 470 4.23 17.98 32.68
CA GLU A 470 5.61 18.28 33.09
C GLU A 470 6.59 17.72 32.03
N SER A 471 7.89 17.97 32.17
CA SER A 471 8.91 17.45 31.24
C SER A 471 9.08 15.93 31.41
N LEU A 472 8.33 15.16 30.62
CA LEU A 472 8.59 13.73 30.45
C LEU A 472 9.99 13.48 29.90
N ASN A 473 10.58 12.36 30.31
CA ASN A 473 11.56 11.69 29.46
C ASN A 473 10.79 11.03 28.30
N ASP A 474 11.17 11.36 27.06
CA ASP A 474 10.54 10.82 25.82
C ASP A 474 10.46 9.28 25.78
N SER A 475 11.29 8.60 26.57
CA SER A 475 11.32 7.13 26.70
C SER A 475 10.03 6.48 27.20
N GLU A 476 9.11 7.19 27.85
CA GLU A 476 7.85 6.58 28.32
C GLU A 476 6.75 6.54 27.22
N PHE A 477 6.82 7.40 26.20
CA PHE A 477 5.84 7.47 25.11
C PHE A 477 6.49 7.12 23.76
N CYS A 478 6.70 5.82 23.52
CA CYS A 478 7.27 5.33 22.27
C CYS A 478 6.30 5.45 21.08
N PRO A 479 6.78 5.78 19.86
CA PRO A 479 5.95 5.77 18.66
C PRO A 479 5.43 4.35 18.37
N HIS A 480 4.17 4.25 17.99
CA HIS A 480 3.53 2.99 17.65
C HIS A 480 2.38 3.22 16.66
N LEU A 481 2.58 2.82 15.41
CA LEU A 481 1.56 2.81 14.35
C LEU A 481 1.23 1.37 13.99
N HIS A 482 -0.06 1.06 13.88
CA HIS A 482 -0.56 -0.20 13.34
C HIS A 482 -1.16 0.05 11.95
N VAL A 483 -0.86 -0.82 10.97
CA VAL A 483 -1.41 -0.72 9.60
C VAL A 483 -2.00 -2.06 9.17
N GLU A 484 -3.23 -2.06 8.66
CA GLU A 484 -3.90 -3.23 8.05
C GLU A 484 -4.24 -2.98 6.58
N CYS A 485 -4.38 -4.07 5.83
CA CYS A 485 -5.04 -4.08 4.53
C CYS A 485 -6.02 -5.26 4.48
N PHE A 486 -7.24 -5.01 4.04
CA PHE A 486 -8.27 -6.06 3.98
C PHE A 486 -9.32 -5.80 2.90
N THR A 487 -10.09 -6.82 2.58
CA THR A 487 -11.23 -6.76 1.65
C THR A 487 -12.39 -7.60 2.19
N CYS A 488 -13.57 -7.44 1.61
CA CYS A 488 -14.77 -8.18 1.98
C CYS A 488 -14.73 -9.62 1.39
N GLU A 489 -15.85 -10.36 1.45
CA GLU A 489 -15.92 -11.78 1.04
C GLU A 489 -15.71 -12.04 -0.48
N ASP A 490 -15.49 -11.00 -1.29
CA ASP A 490 -15.33 -11.07 -2.75
C ASP A 490 -13.95 -11.54 -3.22
N LEU A 491 -12.93 -11.55 -2.35
CA LEU A 491 -11.54 -11.89 -2.71
C LEU A 491 -11.36 -13.24 -3.42
N PRO A 492 -11.95 -14.38 -2.98
CA PRO A 492 -11.72 -15.67 -3.65
C PRO A 492 -12.26 -15.67 -5.09
N SER A 493 -13.39 -14.99 -5.32
CA SER A 493 -13.96 -14.82 -6.66
C SER A 493 -13.09 -13.92 -7.53
N TYR A 494 -12.60 -12.81 -6.98
CA TYR A 494 -11.67 -11.92 -7.67
C TYR A 494 -10.35 -12.60 -8.04
N ILE A 495 -9.77 -13.40 -7.14
CA ILE A 495 -8.56 -14.21 -7.41
C ILE A 495 -8.83 -15.15 -8.58
N THR A 496 -9.94 -15.89 -8.55
CA THR A 496 -10.30 -16.85 -9.61
C THR A 496 -10.45 -16.15 -10.97
N GLN A 497 -11.15 -15.01 -11.00
CA GLN A 497 -11.34 -14.21 -12.21
C GLN A 497 -10.02 -13.65 -12.75
N THR A 498 -9.19 -13.06 -11.88
CA THR A 498 -7.91 -12.47 -12.28
C THR A 498 -6.86 -13.50 -12.68
N GLN A 499 -6.88 -14.70 -12.10
CA GLN A 499 -6.06 -15.84 -12.54
C GLN A 499 -6.46 -16.35 -13.92
N ALA A 500 -7.77 -16.48 -14.19
CA ALA A 500 -8.27 -16.87 -15.50
C ALA A 500 -7.85 -15.84 -16.57
N GLU A 501 -7.95 -14.55 -16.26
CA GLU A 501 -7.55 -13.47 -17.17
C GLU A 501 -6.01 -13.37 -17.31
N ALA A 502 -5.25 -13.64 -16.25
CA ALA A 502 -3.78 -13.69 -16.26
C ALA A 502 -3.24 -14.83 -17.13
N SER A 503 -4.00 -15.92 -17.27
CA SER A 503 -3.63 -17.03 -18.16
C SER A 503 -3.61 -16.63 -19.64
N LYS A 504 -4.35 -15.56 -20.02
CA LYS A 504 -4.38 -14.99 -21.37
C LYS A 504 -3.23 -14.00 -21.64
N ILE A 505 -2.51 -13.57 -20.61
CA ILE A 505 -1.37 -12.67 -20.77
C ILE A 505 -0.19 -13.47 -21.35
N PRO A 506 0.45 -13.00 -22.45
CA PRO A 506 1.61 -13.67 -23.02
C PRO A 506 2.76 -13.80 -22.01
N GLU A 507 3.43 -14.95 -22.03
CA GLU A 507 4.45 -15.32 -21.03
C GLU A 507 5.59 -14.28 -20.92
N GLU A 508 6.02 -13.71 -22.04
CA GLU A 508 7.07 -12.69 -22.13
C GLU A 508 6.71 -11.30 -21.55
N ASP A 509 5.43 -11.08 -21.23
CA ASP A 509 4.94 -9.88 -20.52
C ASP A 509 4.69 -10.14 -19.02
N LYS A 510 4.87 -11.39 -18.56
CA LYS A 510 4.93 -11.75 -17.14
C LYS A 510 6.35 -11.49 -16.60
N ALA A 511 6.44 -10.58 -15.63
CA ALA A 511 7.71 -10.04 -15.13
C ALA A 511 8.44 -10.92 -14.10
N PHE A 512 7.72 -11.84 -13.46
CA PHE A 512 8.26 -12.69 -12.40
C PHE A 512 8.38 -14.15 -12.85
N LEU A 513 9.26 -14.90 -12.20
CA LEU A 513 9.32 -16.36 -12.27
C LEU A 513 8.78 -16.91 -10.94
N GLY A 514 7.69 -17.67 -11.01
CA GLY A 514 7.15 -18.43 -9.89
C GLY A 514 7.74 -19.84 -9.88
N ILE A 515 8.45 -20.18 -8.80
CA ILE A 515 9.12 -21.47 -8.59
C ILE A 515 8.37 -22.20 -7.48
N ALA A 516 7.66 -23.27 -7.84
CA ALA A 516 6.85 -24.03 -6.91
C ALA A 516 7.70 -24.85 -5.91
N LYS A 517 7.05 -25.30 -4.84
CA LYS A 517 7.59 -26.32 -3.94
C LYS A 517 7.79 -27.64 -4.71
N GLN A 518 8.79 -28.44 -4.30
CA GLN A 518 9.21 -29.71 -4.92
C GLN A 518 9.89 -29.61 -6.30
N VAL A 519 10.05 -28.41 -6.86
CA VAL A 519 10.81 -28.21 -8.12
C VAL A 519 12.28 -28.60 -7.90
N LYS A 520 12.87 -29.29 -8.89
CA LYS A 520 14.30 -29.64 -8.93
C LYS A 520 15.11 -28.57 -9.67
N LEU A 521 16.23 -28.15 -9.09
CA LEU A 521 17.18 -27.19 -9.70
C LEU A 521 18.52 -27.89 -9.97
N LEU A 522 19.23 -27.51 -11.02
CA LEU A 522 20.61 -27.98 -11.22
C LEU A 522 21.54 -27.25 -10.26
N GLU A 523 22.08 -27.94 -9.25
CA GLU A 523 23.03 -27.35 -8.29
C GLU A 523 24.37 -26.99 -8.96
N LYS A 524 24.81 -27.79 -9.93
CA LYS A 524 26.09 -27.65 -10.63
C LYS A 524 25.92 -27.83 -12.13
N GLU A 525 26.68 -27.06 -12.90
CA GLU A 525 26.89 -27.30 -14.32
C GLU A 525 27.62 -28.64 -14.57
N ALA A 526 27.49 -29.18 -15.78
CA ALA A 526 28.30 -30.30 -16.22
C ALA A 526 29.81 -29.93 -16.22
N ALA A 527 30.68 -30.90 -15.96
CA ALA A 527 32.13 -30.70 -16.11
C ALA A 527 32.51 -30.48 -17.59
N SER A 528 33.57 -29.70 -17.83
CA SER A 528 34.12 -29.49 -19.19
C SER A 528 34.62 -30.80 -19.77
N ASP A 529 34.16 -31.15 -20.97
CA ASP A 529 34.56 -32.36 -21.71
C ASP A 529 35.72 -32.10 -22.68
N THR A 530 36.10 -30.85 -22.91
CA THR A 530 37.16 -30.45 -23.85
C THR A 530 37.85 -29.13 -23.46
N THR A 531 38.74 -28.65 -24.33
CA THR A 531 39.35 -27.32 -24.26
C THR A 531 39.14 -26.57 -25.58
N VAL A 532 39.35 -25.25 -25.58
CA VAL A 532 39.21 -24.41 -26.78
C VAL A 532 40.13 -24.88 -27.91
N GLY A 533 41.36 -25.30 -27.60
CA GLY A 533 42.34 -25.74 -28.58
C GLY A 533 42.95 -24.60 -29.39
N LYS A 534 43.70 -24.96 -30.43
CA LYS A 534 44.46 -24.02 -31.26
C LYS A 534 43.73 -23.67 -32.56
N PRO A 535 43.52 -22.37 -32.87
CA PRO A 535 42.98 -21.95 -34.16
C PRO A 535 43.92 -22.30 -35.33
N TYR A 536 43.36 -22.86 -36.40
CA TYR A 536 44.09 -23.20 -37.62
C TYR A 536 44.64 -21.93 -38.31
N ALA A 537 45.89 -21.95 -38.77
CA ALA A 537 46.48 -20.90 -39.63
C ALA A 537 46.30 -19.42 -39.18
N LYS A 538 46.13 -19.15 -37.87
CA LYS A 538 45.79 -17.83 -37.29
C LYS A 538 44.37 -17.33 -37.60
N THR A 539 43.42 -18.24 -37.83
CA THR A 539 41.99 -17.92 -37.80
C THR A 539 41.59 -17.36 -36.43
N LYS A 540 40.47 -16.65 -36.40
CA LYS A 540 39.94 -16.02 -35.18
C LYS A 540 38.83 -16.88 -34.56
N ILE A 541 38.58 -16.67 -33.28
CA ILE A 541 37.46 -17.28 -32.56
C ILE A 541 36.30 -16.29 -32.61
N ASN A 542 35.16 -16.70 -33.14
CA ASN A 542 33.97 -15.85 -33.25
C ASN A 542 32.99 -16.16 -32.11
N ILE A 543 32.39 -15.15 -31.48
CA ILE A 543 31.26 -15.32 -30.57
C ILE A 543 29.98 -15.50 -31.40
N MET A 544 29.27 -16.62 -31.19
CA MET A 544 27.96 -16.87 -31.82
C MET A 544 26.79 -16.36 -30.96
N SER A 545 26.97 -16.30 -29.63
CA SER A 545 25.95 -15.78 -28.70
C SER A 545 25.55 -14.34 -29.01
N GLN A 546 24.24 -14.10 -29.14
CA GLN A 546 23.68 -12.76 -29.33
C GLN A 546 23.60 -11.97 -28.03
N ASP A 547 23.39 -12.65 -26.90
CA ASP A 547 23.54 -12.07 -25.57
C ASP A 547 24.93 -12.43 -25.02
N VAL A 548 25.69 -11.42 -24.60
CA VAL A 548 27.03 -11.59 -23.99
C VAL A 548 27.04 -11.36 -22.48
N LYS A 549 25.85 -11.16 -21.86
CA LYS A 549 25.65 -11.00 -20.41
C LYS A 549 25.09 -12.29 -19.79
N VAL A 550 25.64 -13.42 -20.22
CA VAL A 550 25.27 -14.78 -19.81
C VAL A 550 26.48 -15.58 -19.35
N ALA A 551 26.29 -16.62 -18.53
CA ALA A 551 27.35 -17.40 -17.89
C ALA A 551 28.23 -18.19 -18.88
N TRP A 552 27.67 -18.57 -20.04
CA TRP A 552 28.41 -19.27 -21.09
C TRP A 552 28.16 -18.63 -22.45
N LEU A 553 29.24 -18.44 -23.20
CA LEU A 553 29.18 -18.00 -24.60
C LEU A 553 29.40 -19.19 -25.52
N GLN A 554 28.61 -19.27 -26.58
CA GLN A 554 28.87 -20.14 -27.70
C GLN A 554 29.89 -19.47 -28.62
N ILE A 555 30.94 -20.20 -28.97
CA ILE A 555 32.01 -19.76 -29.86
C ILE A 555 32.17 -20.71 -31.04
N GLU A 556 32.65 -20.15 -32.15
CA GLU A 556 33.07 -20.88 -33.34
C GLU A 556 34.60 -20.81 -33.45
N ILE A 557 35.25 -21.96 -33.66
CA ILE A 557 36.68 -22.07 -33.89
C ILE A 557 36.96 -23.01 -35.07
N GLN A 558 37.77 -22.56 -36.02
CA GLN A 558 38.28 -23.41 -37.10
C GLN A 558 39.53 -24.14 -36.61
N SER A 559 39.45 -25.47 -36.43
CA SER A 559 40.55 -26.30 -35.92
C SER A 559 41.40 -26.96 -37.01
N SER A 560 40.91 -27.02 -38.25
CA SER A 560 41.71 -27.44 -39.41
C SER A 560 41.25 -26.71 -40.68
N GLU A 561 41.85 -27.02 -41.82
CA GLU A 561 41.49 -26.43 -43.12
C GLU A 561 40.01 -26.62 -43.48
N THR A 562 39.39 -27.73 -43.05
CA THR A 562 38.00 -28.10 -43.35
C THR A 562 37.10 -28.27 -42.12
N GLU A 563 37.66 -28.21 -40.91
CA GLU A 563 36.92 -28.50 -39.67
C GLU A 563 36.65 -27.21 -38.87
N ILE A 564 35.37 -26.89 -38.71
CA ILE A 564 34.86 -25.84 -37.83
C ILE A 564 34.13 -26.51 -36.66
N LYS A 565 34.43 -26.06 -35.44
CA LYS A 565 33.82 -26.54 -34.20
C LYS A 565 33.06 -25.42 -33.52
N THR A 566 31.86 -25.74 -33.04
CA THR A 566 31.12 -24.90 -32.11
C THR A 566 31.36 -25.43 -30.70
N LEU A 567 31.83 -24.57 -29.80
CA LEU A 567 32.11 -24.90 -28.40
C LEU A 567 31.41 -23.90 -27.48
N TRP A 568 31.16 -24.30 -26.24
CA TRP A 568 30.76 -23.37 -25.18
C TRP A 568 31.96 -23.06 -24.29
N ILE A 569 32.07 -21.80 -23.85
CA ILE A 569 33.09 -21.33 -22.90
C ILE A 569 32.42 -20.58 -21.75
N LYS A 570 33.05 -20.57 -20.57
CA LYS A 570 32.54 -19.79 -19.42
C LYS A 570 32.89 -18.31 -19.59
N ASN A 571 31.92 -17.42 -19.38
CA ASN A 571 32.05 -15.99 -19.62
C ASN A 571 32.65 -15.28 -18.40
N GLU A 572 33.91 -15.59 -18.09
CA GLU A 572 34.60 -15.03 -16.93
C GLU A 572 34.82 -13.51 -17.06
N ALA A 573 35.06 -12.84 -15.93
CA ALA A 573 35.15 -11.37 -15.85
C ALA A 573 36.22 -10.71 -16.75
N ALA A 574 37.17 -11.47 -17.31
CA ALA A 574 38.09 -10.99 -18.34
C ALA A 574 37.45 -11.01 -19.75
N ILE A 575 36.70 -12.07 -20.08
CA ILE A 575 36.00 -12.24 -21.34
C ILE A 575 34.82 -11.27 -21.42
N ALA A 576 34.01 -11.19 -20.36
CA ALA A 576 32.82 -10.33 -20.29
C ALA A 576 33.11 -8.82 -20.51
N LYS A 577 34.37 -8.37 -20.32
CA LYS A 577 34.80 -6.98 -20.58
C LYS A 577 35.06 -6.68 -22.06
N VAL A 578 35.33 -7.70 -22.87
CA VAL A 578 35.73 -7.57 -24.28
C VAL A 578 34.76 -8.24 -25.24
N ALA A 579 33.96 -9.19 -24.76
CA ALA A 579 32.95 -9.90 -25.52
C ALA A 579 31.92 -8.94 -26.10
N LYS A 580 31.57 -9.15 -27.37
CA LYS A 580 30.52 -8.42 -28.10
C LYS A 580 29.69 -9.41 -28.90
N PRO A 581 28.38 -9.17 -29.09
CA PRO A 581 27.56 -10.00 -29.96
C PRO A 581 28.17 -10.10 -31.36
N ASN A 582 28.35 -11.32 -31.88
CA ASN A 582 29.00 -11.57 -33.18
C ASN A 582 30.45 -11.03 -33.28
N GLY A 583 31.13 -10.80 -32.14
CA GLY A 583 32.48 -10.27 -32.06
C GLY A 583 33.58 -11.33 -32.06
N GLU A 584 34.83 -10.89 -32.15
CA GLU A 584 36.02 -11.74 -32.14
C GLU A 584 36.62 -11.86 -30.72
N LEU A 585 37.14 -13.03 -30.37
CA LEU A 585 37.88 -13.28 -29.13
C LEU A 585 39.28 -13.84 -29.37
N SER A 586 40.17 -13.58 -28.41
CA SER A 586 41.46 -14.26 -28.27
C SER A 586 41.44 -15.02 -26.94
N LEU A 587 41.54 -16.35 -27.01
CA LEU A 587 41.45 -17.26 -25.87
C LEU A 587 42.71 -18.12 -25.76
N ALA A 588 42.99 -18.66 -24.57
CA ALA A 588 44.10 -19.58 -24.38
C ALA A 588 43.74 -21.00 -24.87
N GLU A 589 44.68 -21.69 -25.52
CA GLU A 589 44.44 -23.02 -26.12
C GLU A 589 43.95 -24.06 -25.10
N ASN A 590 44.39 -23.94 -23.83
CA ASN A 590 44.04 -24.83 -22.72
C ASN A 590 42.80 -24.38 -21.92
N MET A 591 42.08 -23.34 -22.34
CA MET A 591 40.86 -22.90 -21.67
C MET A 591 39.79 -23.99 -21.71
N ALA A 592 39.16 -24.27 -20.57
CA ALA A 592 38.10 -25.26 -20.45
C ALA A 592 36.89 -24.89 -21.33
N ALA A 593 36.38 -25.87 -22.07
CA ALA A 593 35.26 -25.72 -22.99
C ALA A 593 34.34 -26.94 -22.94
N TRP A 594 33.14 -26.80 -23.51
CA TRP A 594 32.15 -27.86 -23.56
C TRP A 594 31.64 -28.08 -25.00
N THR A 595 31.50 -29.35 -25.43
CA THR A 595 30.89 -29.69 -26.73
C THR A 595 29.37 -29.49 -26.76
N LYS A 596 28.73 -29.49 -25.59
CA LYS A 596 27.29 -29.21 -25.38
C LYS A 596 27.12 -28.13 -24.32
N HIS A 597 25.97 -27.46 -24.27
CA HIS A 597 25.72 -26.45 -23.23
C HIS A 597 25.84 -27.09 -21.82
N PRO A 598 26.46 -26.42 -20.83
CA PRO A 598 26.73 -27.03 -19.51
C PRO A 598 25.49 -27.23 -18.62
N LEU A 599 24.39 -26.52 -18.92
CA LEU A 599 23.06 -26.75 -18.36
C LEU A 599 22.19 -27.46 -19.40
N GLN A 600 21.53 -28.54 -19.01
CA GLN A 600 20.68 -29.35 -19.89
C GLN A 600 19.44 -29.80 -19.13
N ALA A 601 18.24 -29.63 -19.71
CA ALA A 601 16.98 -29.98 -19.07
C ALA A 601 16.90 -31.48 -18.68
N SER A 602 17.52 -32.36 -19.48
CA SER A 602 17.66 -33.80 -19.22
C SER A 602 18.34 -34.14 -17.89
N ASN A 603 19.10 -33.22 -17.31
CA ASN A 603 19.83 -33.44 -16.06
C ASN A 603 19.01 -33.02 -14.82
N ILE A 604 17.91 -32.27 -15.01
CA ILE A 604 17.04 -31.82 -13.90
C ILE A 604 16.46 -33.00 -13.11
N PRO A 605 15.92 -34.07 -13.72
CA PRO A 605 15.32 -35.18 -12.98
C PRO A 605 16.29 -35.90 -12.02
N SER A 606 17.58 -35.94 -12.38
CA SER A 606 18.65 -36.52 -11.55
C SER A 606 19.19 -35.60 -10.45
N SER A 607 18.74 -34.33 -10.37
CA SER A 607 19.20 -33.42 -9.33
C SER A 607 18.65 -33.78 -7.95
N ALA A 608 19.50 -33.60 -6.94
CA ALA A 608 19.17 -33.74 -5.52
C ALA A 608 18.80 -32.41 -4.84
N LEU A 609 18.87 -31.28 -5.54
CA LEU A 609 18.46 -29.98 -5.02
C LEU A 609 16.97 -29.75 -5.31
N ILE A 610 16.15 -29.83 -4.26
CA ILE A 610 14.69 -29.71 -4.30
C ILE A 610 14.24 -28.46 -3.53
N VAL A 611 13.31 -27.68 -4.07
CA VAL A 611 12.75 -26.48 -3.41
C VAL A 611 11.80 -26.87 -2.27
N GLY A 612 12.14 -26.52 -1.02
CA GLY A 612 11.31 -26.77 0.16
C GLY A 612 10.29 -25.67 0.46
N THR A 613 10.52 -24.45 -0.03
CA THR A 613 9.60 -23.30 0.07
C THR A 613 9.54 -22.59 -1.26
N ALA A 614 8.31 -22.40 -1.78
CA ALA A 614 8.08 -21.71 -3.03
C ALA A 614 8.60 -20.27 -3.00
N LEU A 615 8.93 -19.75 -4.18
CA LEU A 615 9.62 -18.49 -4.36
C LEU A 615 9.11 -17.81 -5.62
N GLN A 616 8.92 -16.49 -5.54
CA GLN A 616 8.78 -15.66 -6.72
C GLN A 616 10.02 -14.78 -6.80
N VAL A 617 10.66 -14.73 -7.98
CA VAL A 617 11.75 -13.79 -8.27
C VAL A 617 11.36 -12.86 -9.40
N GLU A 618 11.78 -11.60 -9.33
CA GLU A 618 11.72 -10.71 -10.48
C GLU A 618 12.82 -11.11 -11.47
N MET A 619 12.44 -11.52 -12.68
CA MET A 619 13.38 -12.13 -13.63
C MET A 619 14.48 -11.18 -14.11
N ASN A 620 14.22 -9.89 -14.01
CA ASN A 620 15.08 -8.80 -14.46
C ASN A 620 15.80 -8.12 -13.28
N ASP A 621 15.75 -8.69 -12.07
CA ASP A 621 16.52 -8.20 -10.92
C ASP A 621 18.01 -8.05 -11.29
N ALA A 622 18.66 -6.99 -10.78
CA ALA A 622 20.02 -6.64 -11.15
C ALA A 622 21.06 -7.72 -10.80
N LYS A 623 20.84 -8.53 -9.75
CA LYS A 623 21.66 -9.69 -9.38
C LYS A 623 21.44 -10.85 -10.34
N LEU A 624 20.20 -11.11 -10.74
CA LEU A 624 19.87 -12.17 -11.72
C LEU A 624 20.29 -11.80 -13.15
N SER A 625 20.41 -10.51 -13.46
CA SER A 625 20.90 -10.00 -14.75
C SER A 625 22.43 -10.06 -14.91
N LEU A 626 23.18 -10.50 -13.89
CA LEU A 626 24.63 -10.73 -13.98
C LEU A 626 24.91 -12.01 -14.78
N SER A 627 26.02 -12.03 -15.53
CA SER A 627 26.44 -13.18 -16.34
C SER A 627 26.46 -14.47 -15.51
N ASP A 628 27.05 -14.45 -14.31
CA ASP A 628 27.18 -15.63 -13.45
C ASP A 628 25.84 -16.23 -12.97
N ASN A 629 24.73 -15.50 -13.12
CA ASN A 629 23.40 -15.89 -12.66
C ASN A 629 22.36 -16.06 -13.78
N ARG A 630 22.74 -15.89 -15.05
CA ARG A 630 21.84 -16.06 -16.19
C ARG A 630 22.52 -16.81 -17.34
N ALA A 631 21.86 -17.80 -17.92
CA ALA A 631 22.36 -18.52 -19.08
C ALA A 631 21.26 -18.67 -20.14
N ILE A 632 21.68 -18.90 -21.38
CA ILE A 632 20.82 -19.24 -22.51
C ILE A 632 21.42 -20.49 -23.13
N ASP A 633 20.64 -21.56 -23.21
CA ASP A 633 21.13 -22.84 -23.75
C ASP A 633 21.06 -22.90 -25.30
N ALA A 634 21.45 -24.04 -25.86
CA ALA A 634 21.48 -24.25 -27.31
C ALA A 634 20.08 -24.33 -27.98
N GLN A 635 19.00 -24.22 -27.21
CA GLN A 635 17.61 -24.15 -27.67
C GLN A 635 16.99 -22.76 -27.38
N ASP A 636 17.83 -21.76 -27.07
CA ASP A 636 17.44 -20.42 -26.64
C ASP A 636 16.62 -20.38 -25.32
N ASN A 637 16.58 -21.47 -24.53
CA ASN A 637 15.88 -21.43 -23.24
C ASN A 637 16.68 -20.62 -22.21
N VAL A 638 15.97 -19.81 -21.42
CA VAL A 638 16.58 -19.01 -20.35
C VAL A 638 16.70 -19.82 -19.07
N TRP A 639 17.88 -19.79 -18.47
CA TRP A 639 18.17 -20.34 -17.15
C TRP A 639 18.55 -19.21 -16.19
N LEU A 640 18.03 -19.26 -14.97
CA LEU A 640 18.37 -18.31 -13.90
C LEU A 640 18.98 -19.05 -12.72
N LYS A 641 20.01 -18.48 -12.09
CA LYS A 641 20.60 -19.00 -10.87
C LYS A 641 19.97 -18.28 -9.68
N VAL A 642 19.16 -19.01 -8.93
CA VAL A 642 18.36 -18.46 -7.83
C VAL A 642 18.83 -19.01 -6.49
N ASP A 643 18.75 -18.18 -5.45
CA ASP A 643 18.90 -18.64 -4.06
C ASP A 643 17.57 -19.24 -3.61
N VAL A 644 17.59 -20.48 -3.13
CA VAL A 644 16.42 -21.22 -2.64
C VAL A 644 16.65 -21.76 -1.23
N LEU A 645 15.55 -22.08 -0.55
CA LEU A 645 15.53 -22.86 0.67
C LEU A 645 15.15 -24.29 0.29
N ASP A 646 16.06 -25.24 0.50
CA ASP A 646 15.85 -26.63 0.07
C ASP A 646 14.85 -27.40 0.96
N ASP A 647 14.54 -28.63 0.57
CA ASP A 647 13.65 -29.56 1.30
C ASP A 647 14.11 -29.85 2.74
N LYS A 648 15.36 -29.52 3.08
CA LYS A 648 15.96 -29.67 4.42
C LYS A 648 16.11 -28.33 5.14
N ASN A 649 15.47 -27.27 4.64
CA ASN A 649 15.51 -25.91 5.14
C ASN A 649 16.91 -25.27 5.12
N ARG A 650 17.77 -25.65 4.17
CA ARG A 650 19.10 -25.05 4.00
C ARG A 650 19.08 -24.05 2.85
N LYS A 651 19.78 -22.93 3.00
CA LYS A 651 19.98 -21.98 1.90
C LYS A 651 20.94 -22.60 0.89
N ARG A 652 20.50 -22.68 -0.37
CA ARG A 652 21.26 -23.21 -1.52
C ARG A 652 21.11 -22.25 -2.69
N SER A 653 21.93 -22.43 -3.72
CA SER A 653 21.74 -21.75 -5.00
C SER A 653 21.75 -22.79 -6.11
N GLY A 654 20.88 -22.64 -7.10
CA GLY A 654 20.77 -23.59 -8.21
C GLY A 654 20.22 -22.94 -9.46
N TRP A 655 20.46 -23.59 -10.60
CA TRP A 655 19.92 -23.18 -11.88
C TRP A 655 18.51 -23.73 -12.07
N VAL A 656 17.56 -22.82 -12.29
CA VAL A 656 16.17 -23.11 -12.68
C VAL A 656 16.00 -22.81 -14.16
N LEU A 657 15.34 -23.72 -14.88
CA LEU A 657 14.89 -23.51 -16.25
C LEU A 657 13.61 -22.66 -16.22
N VAL A 658 13.63 -21.51 -16.90
CA VAL A 658 12.43 -20.68 -17.09
C VAL A 658 11.43 -21.45 -17.96
N ASN A 659 10.18 -21.51 -17.53
CA ASN A 659 9.12 -22.31 -18.14
C ASN A 659 9.39 -23.83 -18.14
N GLY A 660 10.23 -24.28 -17.20
CA GLY A 660 10.40 -25.69 -16.86
C GLY A 660 9.29 -26.21 -15.92
N GLU A 661 9.37 -27.51 -15.61
CA GLU A 661 8.41 -28.18 -14.72
C GLU A 661 8.31 -27.50 -13.34
N GLY A 662 7.14 -26.93 -13.05
CA GLY A 662 6.87 -26.18 -11.81
C GLY A 662 7.57 -24.82 -11.67
N ALA A 663 8.29 -24.35 -12.69
CA ALA A 663 8.95 -23.04 -12.71
C ALA A 663 8.51 -22.23 -13.94
N LYS A 664 7.42 -21.47 -13.79
CA LYS A 664 6.75 -20.73 -14.89
C LYS A 664 6.75 -19.23 -14.66
N ARG A 665 6.60 -18.44 -15.71
CA ARG A 665 6.43 -16.98 -15.53
C ARG A 665 5.06 -16.68 -14.94
N VAL A 666 5.03 -15.64 -14.11
CA VAL A 666 3.84 -15.16 -13.40
C VAL A 666 3.81 -13.65 -13.34
N CYS A 667 2.62 -13.08 -13.22
CA CYS A 667 2.38 -11.67 -12.95
C CYS A 667 1.64 -11.48 -11.62
N CYS A 668 1.41 -10.23 -11.22
CA CYS A 668 0.66 -9.87 -10.02
C CYS A 668 -0.80 -10.37 -10.00
N TRP A 669 -1.31 -10.91 -11.11
CA TRP A 669 -2.67 -11.44 -11.22
C TRP A 669 -2.75 -12.97 -11.20
N ASP A 670 -1.61 -13.67 -11.24
CA ASP A 670 -1.57 -15.13 -11.03
C ASP A 670 -1.77 -15.52 -9.56
N TRP A 671 -1.68 -14.57 -8.61
CA TRP A 671 -1.70 -14.80 -7.15
C TRP A 671 -0.79 -15.97 -6.73
N PHE A 672 0.40 -16.05 -7.31
CA PHE A 672 1.32 -17.18 -7.14
C PHE A 672 1.70 -17.36 -5.67
N ASP A 673 1.49 -18.57 -5.15
CA ASP A 673 1.84 -18.97 -3.79
C ASP A 673 1.08 -18.21 -2.67
N PHE A 674 -0.05 -17.55 -3.00
CA PHE A 674 -0.97 -17.01 -1.99
C PHE A 674 -1.86 -18.12 -1.40
N THR A 675 -1.80 -18.29 -0.08
CA THR A 675 -2.55 -19.33 0.64
C THR A 675 -3.79 -18.73 1.28
N GLN A 676 -4.98 -19.13 0.82
CA GLN A 676 -6.26 -18.72 1.41
C GLN A 676 -6.59 -19.59 2.62
N ILE A 677 -6.71 -18.97 3.80
CA ILE A 677 -7.05 -19.61 5.07
C ILE A 677 -8.36 -19.03 5.58
N LYS A 678 -9.42 -19.84 5.64
CA LYS A 678 -10.67 -19.48 6.34
C LYS A 678 -10.62 -19.98 7.77
N GLU A 679 -10.48 -19.05 8.71
CA GLU A 679 -10.39 -19.38 10.13
C GLU A 679 -11.78 -19.32 10.78
N THR A 680 -12.13 -20.40 11.48
CA THR A 680 -13.42 -20.57 12.15
C THR A 680 -13.27 -20.80 13.65
N ALA A 681 -12.04 -20.88 14.15
CA ALA A 681 -11.77 -21.01 15.57
C ALA A 681 -12.17 -19.76 16.38
N THR A 682 -12.70 -19.98 17.57
CA THR A 682 -12.98 -18.91 18.51
C THR A 682 -11.69 -18.23 19.00
N LEU A 683 -11.81 -16.98 19.46
CA LEU A 683 -10.71 -16.21 20.08
C LEU A 683 -9.97 -17.03 21.16
N LYS A 684 -10.73 -17.79 21.96
CA LYS A 684 -10.19 -18.66 23.00
C LYS A 684 -9.39 -19.85 22.45
N GLU A 685 -9.87 -20.50 21.41
CA GLU A 685 -9.14 -21.62 20.79
C GLU A 685 -7.82 -21.15 20.17
N ILE A 686 -7.80 -20.01 19.48
CA ILE A 686 -6.58 -19.39 18.96
C ILE A 686 -5.59 -19.09 20.09
N TYR A 687 -6.07 -18.50 21.20
CA TYR A 687 -5.24 -18.23 22.38
C TYR A 687 -4.62 -19.49 22.98
N LEU A 688 -5.42 -20.54 23.17
CA LEU A 688 -4.96 -21.82 23.73
C LEU A 688 -3.96 -22.52 22.80
N ASP A 689 -4.16 -22.46 21.48
CA ASP A 689 -3.22 -23.01 20.50
C ASP A 689 -1.89 -22.26 20.46
N ALA A 690 -1.93 -20.93 20.49
CA ALA A 690 -0.72 -20.11 20.58
C ALA A 690 0.02 -20.32 21.92
N ASP A 691 -0.69 -20.45 23.06
CA ASP A 691 -0.05 -20.83 24.34
C ASP A 691 0.58 -22.22 24.29
N LYS A 692 -0.17 -23.20 23.79
CA LYS A 692 0.29 -24.58 23.58
C LYS A 692 1.52 -24.64 22.67
N SER A 693 1.64 -23.72 21.69
CA SER A 693 2.83 -23.62 20.85
C SER A 693 4.11 -23.33 21.67
N LEU A 694 4.02 -22.59 22.78
CA LEU A 694 5.17 -22.23 23.62
C LEU A 694 5.83 -23.46 24.28
N LYS A 695 5.10 -24.57 24.40
CA LYS A 695 5.56 -25.84 24.98
C LYS A 695 6.05 -26.83 23.90
N ARG A 696 6.13 -26.43 22.62
CA ARG A 696 6.63 -27.27 21.52
C ARG A 696 8.09 -27.65 21.72
N ASN A 697 8.37 -28.93 21.51
CA ASN A 697 9.68 -29.55 21.52
C ASN A 697 9.61 -30.84 20.67
N LYS A 698 10.73 -31.57 20.57
CA LYS A 698 10.84 -32.81 19.78
C LYS A 698 9.76 -33.86 20.05
N ASP A 699 9.17 -33.92 21.25
CA ASP A 699 8.25 -34.99 21.67
C ASP A 699 6.77 -34.62 21.39
N ASN A 700 6.46 -33.35 21.12
CA ASN A 700 5.09 -32.84 20.91
C ASN A 700 4.96 -31.85 19.72
N HIS A 701 5.93 -31.85 18.80
CA HIS A 701 6.07 -30.89 17.70
C HIS A 701 4.95 -30.90 16.64
N SER A 702 4.12 -31.94 16.59
CA SER A 702 3.12 -32.15 15.52
C SER A 702 2.24 -30.93 15.27
N LEU A 703 2.07 -30.59 13.99
CA LEU A 703 1.26 -29.44 13.55
C LEU A 703 -0.23 -29.77 13.32
N LEU A 704 -0.61 -31.06 13.30
CA LEU A 704 -1.99 -31.49 13.03
C LEU A 704 -3.01 -31.05 14.09
N GLN A 705 -2.52 -30.76 15.30
CA GLN A 705 -3.33 -30.38 16.46
C GLN A 705 -3.69 -28.89 16.53
N TYR A 706 -3.17 -28.05 15.62
CA TYR A 706 -3.39 -26.61 15.64
C TYR A 706 -4.41 -26.15 14.59
N LYS A 707 -5.14 -25.08 14.90
CA LYS A 707 -6.06 -24.39 13.99
C LYS A 707 -5.32 -23.85 12.75
N PRO A 708 -5.97 -23.72 11.58
CA PRO A 708 -5.34 -23.41 10.31
C PRO A 708 -4.33 -22.26 10.33
N THR A 709 -4.68 -21.12 10.96
CA THR A 709 -3.82 -19.93 10.98
C THR A 709 -2.54 -20.14 11.80
N ILE A 710 -2.66 -20.74 12.99
CA ILE A 710 -1.52 -21.07 13.85
C ILE A 710 -0.67 -22.17 13.21
N LYS A 711 -1.30 -23.18 12.63
CA LYS A 711 -0.65 -24.31 11.94
C LYS A 711 0.25 -23.85 10.81
N GLU A 712 -0.24 -23.00 9.91
CA GLU A 712 0.55 -22.54 8.76
C GLU A 712 1.66 -21.57 9.18
N THR A 713 1.35 -20.65 10.11
CA THR A 713 2.35 -19.75 10.72
C THR A 713 3.52 -20.55 11.32
N LEU A 714 3.24 -21.57 12.14
CA LEU A 714 4.27 -22.44 12.71
C LEU A 714 5.00 -23.27 11.63
N SER A 715 4.30 -23.73 10.57
CA SER A 715 4.92 -24.45 9.46
C SER A 715 5.95 -23.61 8.71
N ILE A 716 5.71 -22.31 8.56
CA ILE A 716 6.66 -21.38 7.95
C ILE A 716 7.80 -21.03 8.91
N LEU A 717 7.48 -20.75 10.18
CA LEU A 717 8.50 -20.39 11.19
C LEU A 717 9.48 -21.53 11.46
N ASP A 718 9.02 -22.79 11.51
CA ASP A 718 9.88 -23.97 11.70
C ASP A 718 10.97 -24.09 10.62
N LYS A 719 10.72 -23.61 9.40
CA LYS A 719 11.67 -23.65 8.30
C LYS A 719 12.85 -22.69 8.43
N GLN A 720 12.91 -21.89 9.51
CA GLN A 720 14.12 -21.12 9.83
C GLN A 720 15.29 -22.00 10.31
N HIS A 721 15.02 -23.27 10.64
CA HIS A 721 16.00 -24.24 11.13
C HIS A 721 16.12 -25.45 10.18
N PRO A 722 17.33 -25.97 9.93
CA PRO A 722 17.51 -27.20 9.17
C PRO A 722 16.79 -28.39 9.80
N VAL A 723 16.16 -29.24 8.99
CA VAL A 723 15.27 -30.32 9.47
C VAL A 723 15.98 -31.26 10.45
N GLU A 724 17.24 -31.61 10.21
CA GLU A 724 18.05 -32.47 11.09
C GLU A 724 18.25 -31.92 12.52
N THR A 725 18.07 -30.62 12.75
CA THR A 725 18.30 -30.00 14.07
C THR A 725 17.21 -30.35 15.09
N ASN A 726 16.02 -30.78 14.63
CA ASN A 726 14.85 -31.03 15.48
C ASN A 726 14.48 -29.83 16.37
N ILE A 727 14.76 -28.60 15.90
CA ILE A 727 14.34 -27.36 16.56
C ILE A 727 12.98 -26.95 16.02
N TYR A 728 12.02 -26.80 16.92
CA TYR A 728 10.64 -26.40 16.61
C TYR A 728 10.35 -25.04 17.23
N THR A 729 9.66 -24.19 16.48
CA THR A 729 9.39 -22.80 16.83
C THR A 729 8.05 -22.65 17.55
N SER A 730 7.78 -21.44 18.05
CA SER A 730 6.52 -21.13 18.73
C SER A 730 6.10 -19.69 18.45
N ILE A 731 4.86 -19.34 18.79
CA ILE A 731 4.35 -17.98 18.61
C ILE A 731 4.97 -17.06 19.67
N LYS A 732 6.18 -16.56 19.38
CA LYS A 732 6.97 -15.65 20.21
C LYS A 732 7.86 -14.75 19.37
N GLU A 733 8.20 -13.58 19.91
CA GLU A 733 9.00 -12.53 19.24
C GLU A 733 10.28 -13.06 18.58
N ALA A 734 11.03 -13.92 19.28
CA ALA A 734 12.28 -14.51 18.80
C ALA A 734 12.11 -15.36 17.52
N SER A 735 10.95 -16.01 17.33
CA SER A 735 10.70 -16.86 16.17
C SER A 735 10.43 -16.03 14.91
N PHE A 736 9.73 -14.90 15.03
CA PHE A 736 9.53 -13.95 13.92
C PHE A 736 10.81 -13.18 13.60
N LYS A 737 11.55 -12.70 14.62
CA LYS A 737 12.88 -12.09 14.41
C LYS A 737 13.86 -13.04 13.71
N GLY A 738 13.78 -14.33 13.98
CA GLY A 738 14.62 -15.36 13.37
C GLY A 738 14.38 -15.60 11.87
N ILE A 739 13.34 -15.01 11.26
CA ILE A 739 13.12 -15.02 9.80
C ILE A 739 13.39 -13.67 9.10
N ALA A 740 13.81 -12.63 9.84
CA ALA A 740 14.02 -11.29 9.27
C ALA A 740 15.02 -11.28 8.11
N ASP A 741 16.12 -12.03 8.22
CA ASP A 741 17.18 -12.18 7.22
C ASP A 741 16.88 -13.26 6.15
N LYS A 742 15.66 -13.81 6.11
CA LYS A 742 15.26 -14.94 5.26
C LYS A 742 14.08 -14.55 4.36
N PRO A 743 14.32 -13.86 3.22
CA PRO A 743 13.28 -13.38 2.31
C PRO A 743 12.20 -14.40 1.98
N MET A 744 12.59 -15.63 1.65
CA MET A 744 11.65 -16.71 1.29
C MET A 744 10.63 -17.05 2.39
N LEU A 745 11.02 -16.91 3.67
CA LEU A 745 10.15 -17.24 4.80
C LEU A 745 9.22 -16.09 5.14
N PHE A 746 9.71 -14.83 5.16
CA PHE A 746 8.81 -13.71 5.37
C PHE A 746 7.86 -13.50 4.18
N THR A 747 8.29 -13.76 2.94
CA THR A 747 7.38 -13.66 1.78
C THR A 747 6.31 -14.74 1.81
N ALA A 748 6.64 -15.96 2.25
CA ALA A 748 5.64 -17.01 2.46
C ALA A 748 4.64 -16.60 3.56
N LEU A 749 5.12 -16.04 4.68
CA LEU A 749 4.28 -15.56 5.77
C LEU A 749 3.36 -14.40 5.33
N SER A 750 3.87 -13.49 4.49
CA SER A 750 3.10 -12.34 3.99
C SER A 750 2.10 -12.69 2.89
N ARG A 751 2.18 -13.89 2.31
CA ARG A 751 1.26 -14.44 1.30
C ARG A 751 0.08 -15.23 1.90
N LEU A 752 0.02 -15.37 3.21
CA LEU A 752 -1.16 -15.90 3.88
C LEU A 752 -2.30 -14.88 3.77
N LEU A 753 -3.43 -15.28 3.20
CA LEU A 753 -4.67 -14.50 3.14
C LEU A 753 -5.61 -15.07 4.20
N ILE A 754 -5.90 -14.31 5.24
CA ILE A 754 -6.65 -14.80 6.40
C ILE A 754 -8.07 -14.25 6.38
N ASN A 755 -9.07 -15.11 6.26
CA ASN A 755 -10.46 -14.75 6.53
C ASN A 755 -10.77 -14.98 8.01
N TYR A 756 -10.91 -13.88 8.76
CA TYR A 756 -11.24 -13.91 10.18
C TYR A 756 -12.06 -12.68 10.59
N GLU A 757 -12.55 -12.68 11.82
CA GLU A 757 -13.17 -11.52 12.47
C GLU A 757 -12.09 -10.46 12.81
N SER A 758 -12.33 -9.19 12.51
CA SER A 758 -11.39 -8.09 12.79
C SER A 758 -11.11 -7.92 14.29
N GLU A 759 -9.86 -7.64 14.64
CA GLU A 759 -9.47 -7.26 16.01
C GLU A 759 -10.12 -5.93 16.48
N TRP A 760 -10.67 -5.15 15.54
CA TRP A 760 -11.38 -3.89 15.79
C TRP A 760 -12.91 -4.01 15.84
N TYR A 761 -13.42 -5.25 15.77
CA TYR A 761 -14.83 -5.60 15.95
C TYR A 761 -15.03 -6.46 17.21
N SER A 762 -16.20 -6.34 17.83
CA SER A 762 -16.73 -7.31 18.80
C SER A 762 -18.22 -7.08 18.93
N GLU A 763 -19.00 -8.16 19.02
CA GLU A 763 -20.33 -8.08 19.59
C GLU A 763 -20.25 -7.54 21.03
N ILE A 764 -21.26 -6.73 21.39
CA ILE A 764 -21.48 -6.20 22.73
C ILE A 764 -22.89 -6.62 23.15
N ASP A 765 -23.02 -7.31 24.29
CA ASP A 765 -24.31 -7.77 24.80
C ASP A 765 -25.12 -6.65 25.47
N ALA A 766 -26.36 -6.96 25.90
CA ALA A 766 -27.27 -6.00 26.53
C ALA A 766 -26.70 -5.44 27.85
N GLU A 767 -25.86 -6.22 28.54
CA GLU A 767 -25.14 -5.85 29.75
C GLU A 767 -23.86 -5.04 29.46
N GLY A 768 -23.52 -4.82 28.19
CA GLY A 768 -22.37 -4.04 27.75
C GLY A 768 -21.03 -4.78 27.84
N LYS A 769 -21.02 -6.10 28.01
CA LYS A 769 -19.82 -6.95 27.96
C LYS A 769 -19.54 -7.40 26.54
N MET A 770 -18.42 -8.09 26.33
CA MET A 770 -18.00 -8.59 25.02
C MET A 770 -17.83 -10.12 25.09
N PRO A 771 -18.82 -10.93 24.69
CA PRO A 771 -18.87 -12.37 24.99
C PRO A 771 -17.60 -13.16 24.60
N LYS A 772 -17.02 -12.89 23.44
CA LYS A 772 -15.76 -13.55 22.99
C LYS A 772 -14.55 -13.26 23.89
N TRP A 773 -14.50 -12.08 24.51
CA TRP A 773 -13.47 -11.67 25.46
C TRP A 773 -13.78 -12.15 26.89
N GLU A 774 -15.06 -12.27 27.26
CA GLU A 774 -15.46 -12.92 28.53
C GLU A 774 -15.10 -14.41 28.53
N ALA A 775 -15.15 -15.09 27.38
CA ALA A 775 -14.75 -16.50 27.26
C ALA A 775 -13.28 -16.77 27.66
N LEU A 776 -12.40 -15.76 27.60
CA LEU A 776 -11.00 -15.82 28.04
C LEU A 776 -10.83 -15.63 29.55
N ASN A 777 -11.88 -15.30 30.33
CA ASN A 777 -11.77 -15.06 31.77
C ASN A 777 -11.11 -16.24 32.52
N SER A 778 -11.44 -17.48 32.14
CA SER A 778 -10.86 -18.71 32.70
C SER A 778 -9.35 -18.80 32.57
N GLU A 779 -8.78 -18.27 31.49
CA GLU A 779 -7.34 -18.30 31.23
C GLU A 779 -6.61 -17.08 31.81
N MET A 780 -7.33 -15.97 31.99
CA MET A 780 -6.74 -14.65 32.29
C MET A 780 -6.87 -14.22 33.76
N THR A 781 -7.96 -14.59 34.45
CA THR A 781 -8.32 -13.98 35.75
C THR A 781 -9.08 -14.88 36.73
N GLU A 782 -9.78 -15.91 36.25
CA GLU A 782 -10.72 -16.71 37.07
C GLU A 782 -10.06 -17.36 38.30
N ASN A 783 -8.86 -17.94 38.15
CA ASN A 783 -8.11 -18.51 39.27
C ASN A 783 -7.74 -17.44 40.31
N ALA A 784 -7.29 -16.26 39.88
CA ALA A 784 -6.98 -15.15 40.78
C ALA A 784 -8.25 -14.62 41.48
N LYS A 785 -9.39 -14.55 40.77
CA LYS A 785 -10.70 -14.18 41.32
C LYS A 785 -11.12 -15.16 42.42
N ASN A 786 -11.06 -16.46 42.14
CA ASN A 786 -11.46 -17.50 43.09
C ASN A 786 -10.61 -17.47 44.38
N VAL A 787 -9.28 -17.32 44.25
CA VAL A 787 -8.40 -17.15 45.43
C VAL A 787 -8.73 -15.87 46.19
N LEU A 788 -8.95 -14.74 45.50
CA LEU A 788 -9.24 -13.46 46.14
C LEU A 788 -10.57 -13.48 46.90
N THR A 789 -11.62 -14.04 46.30
CA THR A 789 -12.93 -14.21 46.95
C THR A 789 -12.80 -15.12 48.18
N TYR A 790 -12.07 -16.24 48.10
CA TYR A 790 -11.84 -17.07 49.29
C TYR A 790 -11.16 -16.30 50.44
N LEU A 791 -10.07 -15.59 50.14
CA LEU A 791 -9.27 -14.89 51.15
C LEU A 791 -10.03 -13.72 51.81
N LYS A 792 -11.01 -13.11 51.12
CA LYS A 792 -11.83 -12.01 51.63
C LYS A 792 -13.15 -12.45 52.25
N GLU A 793 -13.89 -13.32 51.58
CA GLU A 793 -15.31 -13.59 51.83
C GLU A 793 -15.54 -14.97 52.46
N ALA A 794 -14.48 -15.73 52.72
CA ALA A 794 -14.54 -17.08 53.32
C ALA A 794 -15.25 -18.15 52.47
N ASP A 795 -15.43 -17.92 51.16
CA ASP A 795 -16.08 -18.86 50.25
C ASP A 795 -15.21 -20.11 49.96
N GLU A 796 -15.40 -21.17 50.76
CA GLU A 796 -14.71 -22.44 50.60
C GLU A 796 -14.92 -23.08 49.22
N ALA A 797 -16.07 -22.85 48.55
CA ALA A 797 -16.31 -23.40 47.22
C ALA A 797 -15.39 -22.76 46.17
N LYS A 798 -15.05 -21.48 46.33
CA LYS A 798 -14.06 -20.78 45.51
C LYS A 798 -12.64 -21.28 45.75
N CYS A 799 -12.30 -21.62 46.99
CA CYS A 799 -11.04 -22.30 47.33
C CYS A 799 -10.95 -23.65 46.61
N ASP A 800 -11.98 -24.48 46.73
CA ASP A 800 -12.01 -25.82 46.11
C ASP A 800 -11.96 -25.76 44.58
N ILE A 801 -12.66 -24.81 43.94
CA ILE A 801 -12.56 -24.59 42.48
C ILE A 801 -11.11 -24.32 42.07
N TYR A 802 -10.41 -23.39 42.74
CA TYR A 802 -9.01 -23.09 42.42
C TYR A 802 -8.09 -24.29 42.69
N VAL A 803 -8.20 -24.91 43.86
CA VAL A 803 -7.37 -26.06 44.26
C VAL A 803 -7.52 -27.21 43.27
N ASN A 804 -8.73 -27.47 42.77
CA ASN A 804 -8.97 -28.52 41.77
C ASN A 804 -8.33 -28.25 40.39
N THR A 805 -7.82 -27.04 40.12
CA THR A 805 -7.03 -26.75 38.90
C THR A 805 -5.56 -27.18 39.00
N LEU A 806 -5.09 -27.54 40.20
CA LEU A 806 -3.69 -27.89 40.49
C LEU A 806 -3.44 -29.40 40.41
N ALA A 807 -2.17 -29.77 40.26
CA ALA A 807 -1.75 -31.17 40.28
C ALA A 807 -2.09 -31.84 41.63
N ALA A 808 -2.51 -33.10 41.61
CA ALA A 808 -3.11 -33.79 42.76
C ALA A 808 -2.20 -33.85 44.01
N ASP A 809 -0.89 -33.82 43.82
CA ASP A 809 0.14 -33.75 44.87
C ASP A 809 0.32 -32.35 45.47
N GLU A 810 -0.01 -31.28 44.74
CA GLU A 810 0.03 -29.88 45.20
C GLU A 810 -1.25 -29.47 45.95
N GLN A 811 -2.40 -30.05 45.62
CA GLN A 811 -3.72 -29.63 46.12
C GLN A 811 -3.77 -29.48 47.65
N LYS A 812 -3.27 -30.48 48.38
CA LYS A 812 -3.32 -30.53 49.84
C LYS A 812 -2.41 -29.48 50.50
N SER A 813 -1.24 -29.20 49.94
CA SER A 813 -0.29 -28.24 50.50
C SER A 813 -0.75 -26.80 50.23
N VAL A 814 -1.24 -26.53 49.01
CA VAL A 814 -1.75 -25.21 48.62
C VAL A 814 -3.04 -24.86 49.39
N LYS A 815 -3.99 -25.79 49.53
CA LYS A 815 -5.21 -25.54 50.33
C LYS A 815 -4.87 -25.14 51.78
N LYS A 816 -3.97 -25.89 52.43
CA LYS A 816 -3.50 -25.58 53.79
C LYS A 816 -2.84 -24.19 53.88
N GLY A 817 -2.03 -23.81 52.89
CA GLY A 817 -1.42 -22.49 52.81
C GLY A 817 -2.44 -21.35 52.67
N LEU A 818 -3.46 -21.54 51.83
CA LEU A 818 -4.57 -20.57 51.67
C LEU A 818 -5.38 -20.41 52.97
N GLU A 819 -5.68 -21.50 53.67
CA GLU A 819 -6.34 -21.43 54.99
C GLU A 819 -5.50 -20.68 56.03
N GLU A 820 -4.18 -20.90 56.07
CA GLU A 820 -3.25 -20.21 56.97
C GLU A 820 -3.15 -18.71 56.65
N LEU A 821 -3.13 -18.36 55.35
CA LEU A 821 -3.15 -16.97 54.89
C LEU A 821 -4.46 -16.27 55.29
N ARG A 822 -5.62 -16.90 55.04
CA ARG A 822 -6.94 -16.39 55.43
C ARG A 822 -7.07 -16.23 56.95
N ARG A 823 -6.62 -17.21 57.76
CA ARG A 823 -6.58 -17.11 59.23
C ARG A 823 -5.71 -15.95 59.72
N SER A 824 -4.73 -15.53 58.92
CA SER A 824 -3.86 -14.38 59.23
C SER A 824 -4.52 -13.05 58.84
N ILE A 825 -5.19 -12.98 57.68
CA ILE A 825 -6.01 -11.83 57.24
C ILE A 825 -7.14 -11.56 58.23
N ALA A 826 -7.83 -12.60 58.71
CA ALA A 826 -8.91 -12.48 59.70
C ALA A 826 -8.47 -11.95 61.09
N ARG A 827 -7.16 -11.74 61.32
CA ARG A 827 -6.59 -11.13 62.53
C ARG A 827 -6.12 -9.68 62.31
N PHE A 828 -6.41 -9.08 61.16
CA PHE A 828 -6.11 -7.66 60.94
C PHE A 828 -7.06 -6.80 61.82
N PRO A 829 -6.59 -5.66 62.38
CA PRO A 829 -7.46 -4.72 63.09
C PRO A 829 -8.59 -4.24 62.19
N ALA A 830 -9.80 -4.02 62.71
CA ALA A 830 -10.98 -3.70 61.87
C ALA A 830 -10.83 -2.42 61.04
N ASP A 831 -9.99 -1.49 61.51
CA ASP A 831 -9.72 -0.17 60.95
C ASP A 831 -8.39 -0.10 60.16
N TYR A 832 -7.78 -1.26 59.85
CA TYR A 832 -6.46 -1.32 59.19
C TYR A 832 -6.40 -0.63 57.82
N ILE A 833 -7.53 -0.46 57.15
CA ILE A 833 -7.63 0.03 55.77
C ILE A 833 -7.24 1.52 55.68
N ASP A 834 -7.48 2.30 56.73
CA ASP A 834 -7.27 3.76 56.72
C ASP A 834 -5.77 4.13 56.77
N SER A 835 -4.99 3.38 57.57
CA SER A 835 -3.53 3.56 57.72
C SER A 835 -2.81 2.20 57.81
N PRO A 836 -2.75 1.41 56.72
CA PRO A 836 -2.21 0.05 56.79
C PRO A 836 -0.77 -0.01 57.26
N THR A 837 0.07 0.97 56.88
CA THR A 837 1.48 1.08 57.31
C THR A 837 1.68 1.42 58.78
N GLU A 838 0.66 1.96 59.46
CA GLU A 838 0.69 2.32 60.88
C GLU A 838 0.01 1.25 61.75
N LYS A 839 -1.04 0.62 61.22
CA LYS A 839 -1.93 -0.30 61.95
C LYS A 839 -1.57 -1.78 61.80
N LEU A 840 -0.79 -2.16 60.78
CA LEU A 840 -0.37 -3.56 60.55
C LEU A 840 1.09 -3.79 60.98
N SER A 841 1.34 -4.94 61.64
CA SER A 841 2.71 -5.41 61.86
C SER A 841 3.40 -5.80 60.54
N LYS A 842 4.74 -5.86 60.51
CA LYS A 842 5.50 -6.17 59.29
C LYS A 842 5.02 -7.43 58.54
N GLY A 843 4.77 -8.53 59.26
CA GLY A 843 4.26 -9.76 58.64
C GLY A 843 2.81 -9.65 58.14
N GLN A 844 1.98 -8.78 58.73
CA GLN A 844 0.65 -8.47 58.22
C GLN A 844 0.72 -7.53 57.00
N LEU A 845 1.69 -6.61 56.95
CA LEU A 845 1.96 -5.79 55.77
C LEU A 845 2.35 -6.64 54.55
N ASP A 846 3.22 -7.63 54.73
CA ASP A 846 3.60 -8.55 53.65
C ASP A 846 2.35 -9.28 53.08
N ILE A 847 1.45 -9.74 53.96
CA ILE A 847 0.16 -10.37 53.58
C ILE A 847 -0.79 -9.37 52.91
N TYR A 848 -0.87 -8.14 53.40
CA TYR A 848 -1.66 -7.06 52.81
C TYR A 848 -1.18 -6.72 51.39
N PHE A 849 0.13 -6.60 51.19
CA PHE A 849 0.70 -6.35 49.86
C PHE A 849 0.44 -7.52 48.90
N LEU A 850 0.50 -8.78 49.37
CA LEU A 850 0.09 -9.94 48.56
C LEU A 850 -1.39 -9.85 48.15
N LEU A 851 -2.29 -9.50 49.07
CA LEU A 851 -3.71 -9.29 48.75
C LEU A 851 -3.89 -8.17 47.71
N LYS A 852 -3.15 -7.06 47.83
CA LYS A 852 -3.17 -5.95 46.86
C LYS A 852 -2.63 -6.33 45.48
N GLN A 853 -1.58 -7.14 45.39
CA GLN A 853 -1.12 -7.67 44.10
C GLN A 853 -2.16 -8.59 43.46
N LEU A 854 -2.85 -9.41 44.25
CA LEU A 854 -3.93 -10.27 43.75
C LEU A 854 -5.16 -9.45 43.28
N GLU A 855 -5.55 -8.40 44.01
CA GLU A 855 -6.56 -7.43 43.56
C GLU A 855 -6.15 -6.77 42.22
N LYS A 856 -4.89 -6.37 42.08
CA LYS A 856 -4.34 -5.79 40.84
C LYS A 856 -4.38 -6.80 39.69
N GLN A 857 -4.04 -8.07 39.94
CA GLN A 857 -4.11 -9.14 38.93
C GLN A 857 -5.55 -9.40 38.46
N VAL A 858 -6.50 -9.48 39.40
CA VAL A 858 -7.93 -9.69 39.10
C VAL A 858 -8.48 -8.56 38.22
N THR A 859 -8.17 -7.31 38.59
CA THR A 859 -8.65 -6.12 37.88
C THR A 859 -7.93 -5.85 36.55
N ALA A 860 -6.70 -6.34 36.36
CA ALA A 860 -5.91 -6.10 35.14
C ALA A 860 -6.58 -6.61 33.86
N TRP A 861 -7.31 -7.74 33.91
CA TRP A 861 -8.04 -8.26 32.74
C TRP A 861 -9.27 -7.41 32.42
N GLU A 862 -10.06 -7.01 33.41
CA GLU A 862 -11.20 -6.09 33.23
C GLU A 862 -10.74 -4.75 32.63
N LYS A 863 -9.61 -4.23 33.10
CA LYS A 863 -8.97 -3.02 32.56
C LYS A 863 -8.39 -3.20 31.16
N THR A 864 -8.07 -4.43 30.75
CA THR A 864 -7.68 -4.76 29.37
C THR A 864 -8.91 -4.82 28.46
N LYS A 865 -10.01 -5.44 28.90
CA LYS A 865 -11.30 -5.41 28.19
C LYS A 865 -11.84 -3.97 28.05
N GLU A 866 -11.69 -3.12 29.07
CA GLU A 866 -12.01 -1.68 29.00
C GLU A 866 -11.19 -0.95 27.91
N LYS A 867 -9.88 -1.24 27.80
CA LYS A 867 -9.01 -0.71 26.73
C LYS A 867 -9.49 -1.14 25.35
N ILE A 868 -9.74 -2.44 25.16
CA ILE A 868 -10.18 -3.04 23.89
C ILE A 868 -11.51 -2.42 23.46
N LYS A 869 -12.50 -2.33 24.36
CA LYS A 869 -13.81 -1.75 24.07
C LYS A 869 -13.73 -0.31 23.55
N LYS A 870 -12.78 0.50 24.06
CA LYS A 870 -12.52 1.88 23.57
C LYS A 870 -11.81 1.93 22.21
N MET A 871 -11.13 0.85 21.78
CA MET A 871 -10.47 0.76 20.48
C MET A 871 -11.39 0.30 19.35
N LEU A 872 -12.51 -0.36 19.65
CA LEU A 872 -13.49 -0.81 18.65
C LEU A 872 -13.99 0.37 17.80
N TRP A 873 -14.20 0.11 16.51
CA TRP A 873 -14.73 1.10 15.55
C TRP A 873 -15.52 0.48 14.39
N TRP A 874 -15.35 -0.83 14.12
CA TRP A 874 -15.88 -1.48 12.92
C TRP A 874 -17.40 -1.36 12.80
N ASP A 875 -18.11 -1.64 13.90
CA ASP A 875 -19.57 -1.59 13.99
C ASP A 875 -20.13 -0.17 13.74
N ASP A 876 -19.48 0.86 14.29
CA ASP A 876 -19.83 2.28 14.06
C ASP A 876 -19.74 2.62 12.56
N VAL A 877 -18.66 2.19 11.89
CA VAL A 877 -18.44 2.45 10.47
C VAL A 877 -19.41 1.67 9.60
N ALA A 878 -19.58 0.37 9.85
CA ALA A 878 -20.52 -0.48 9.10
C ALA A 878 -21.96 0.08 9.17
N LYS A 879 -22.42 0.45 10.38
CA LYS A 879 -23.74 1.07 10.59
C LYS A 879 -23.85 2.47 9.97
N GLY A 880 -22.78 3.26 9.99
CA GLY A 880 -22.75 4.58 9.35
C GLY A 880 -22.84 4.50 7.83
N LEU A 881 -22.07 3.61 7.20
CA LEU A 881 -22.13 3.36 5.76
C LEU A 881 -23.50 2.82 5.32
N ALA A 882 -24.09 1.90 6.09
CA ALA A 882 -25.43 1.36 5.81
C ALA A 882 -26.51 2.46 5.81
N LYS A 883 -26.46 3.41 6.76
CA LYS A 883 -27.37 4.56 6.82
C LYS A 883 -27.21 5.50 5.62
N LEU A 884 -25.97 5.79 5.22
CA LEU A 884 -25.69 6.64 4.05
C LEU A 884 -26.21 6.02 2.74
N ASN A 885 -26.10 4.71 2.58
CA ASN A 885 -26.66 4.02 1.42
C ASN A 885 -28.20 4.13 1.40
N GLN A 886 -28.87 3.87 2.53
CA GLN A 886 -30.34 3.98 2.63
C GLN A 886 -30.89 5.38 2.34
N GLN A 887 -30.17 6.44 2.72
CA GLN A 887 -30.59 7.82 2.46
C GLN A 887 -30.49 8.24 0.98
N ASN A 888 -29.60 7.60 0.20
CA ASN A 888 -29.44 7.89 -1.23
C ASN A 888 -30.49 7.20 -2.11
N ASP A 889 -31.15 6.14 -1.62
CA ASP A 889 -32.19 5.40 -2.37
C ASP A 889 -33.60 6.03 -2.26
N THR A 890 -33.80 7.00 -1.37
CA THR A 890 -35.05 7.76 -1.24
C THR A 890 -35.11 8.96 -2.19
N SER A 891 -35.73 8.79 -3.36
CA SER A 891 -36.25 9.91 -4.17
C SER A 891 -37.38 10.65 -3.45
N PRO A 892 -37.58 11.97 -3.70
CA PRO A 892 -38.64 12.74 -3.06
C PRO A 892 -40.03 12.26 -3.51
N GLU A 893 -40.97 12.17 -2.57
CA GLU A 893 -42.38 11.87 -2.86
C GLU A 893 -42.97 12.91 -3.82
N ASN A 894 -43.27 12.48 -5.05
CA ASN A 894 -44.44 12.93 -5.81
C ASN A 894 -44.93 11.73 -6.60
N GLY A 895 -46.17 11.31 -6.33
CA GLY A 895 -46.65 10.00 -6.74
C GLY A 895 -47.14 9.95 -8.18
N GLU A 896 -46.79 8.87 -8.88
CA GLU A 896 -47.77 8.10 -9.66
C GLU A 896 -47.29 6.65 -9.80
N THR A 897 -48.13 5.69 -9.42
CA THR A 897 -47.78 4.26 -9.42
C THR A 897 -47.88 3.67 -10.81
N THR A 898 -46.75 3.29 -11.42
CA THR A 898 -46.71 2.37 -12.55
C THR A 898 -45.67 1.27 -12.35
N ASN A 899 -46.12 0.02 -12.35
CA ASN A 899 -45.25 -1.15 -12.21
C ASN A 899 -44.54 -1.45 -13.53
N THR A 900 -43.23 -1.24 -13.60
CA THR A 900 -42.37 -1.83 -14.64
C THR A 900 -41.11 -2.42 -14.01
N THR A 901 -41.07 -3.76 -13.98
CA THR A 901 -39.92 -4.54 -13.53
C THR A 901 -38.74 -4.32 -14.46
N THR A 902 -37.77 -3.52 -14.03
CA THR A 902 -36.54 -3.28 -14.79
C THR A 902 -35.52 -4.38 -14.47
N PRO A 903 -34.78 -4.94 -15.45
CA PRO A 903 -33.71 -5.89 -15.16
C PRO A 903 -32.61 -5.24 -14.31
N PRO A 904 -31.88 -6.00 -13.47
CA PRO A 904 -30.83 -5.43 -12.64
C PRO A 904 -29.67 -4.91 -13.51
N THR A 905 -29.45 -3.60 -13.48
CA THR A 905 -28.21 -3.00 -13.98
C THR A 905 -27.02 -3.48 -13.17
N ASP A 906 -25.90 -3.72 -13.86
CA ASP A 906 -24.66 -4.35 -13.36
C ASP A 906 -23.82 -3.40 -12.46
N SER A 907 -24.49 -2.56 -11.66
CA SER A 907 -23.91 -1.69 -10.66
C SER A 907 -23.88 -2.40 -9.31
N ALA A 908 -22.82 -3.17 -9.05
CA ALA A 908 -22.55 -3.69 -7.72
C ALA A 908 -22.61 -2.55 -6.69
N PRO A 909 -23.34 -2.71 -5.56
CA PRO A 909 -23.41 -1.68 -4.53
C PRO A 909 -21.99 -1.35 -4.02
N PRO A 910 -21.69 -0.08 -3.68
CA PRO A 910 -20.36 0.31 -3.24
C PRO A 910 -20.00 -0.49 -1.99
N ALA A 911 -18.86 -1.17 -2.01
CA ALA A 911 -18.51 -2.16 -0.99
C ALA A 911 -18.76 -1.63 0.42
N THR A 912 -19.51 -2.42 1.20
CA THR A 912 -19.83 -2.18 2.60
C THR A 912 -19.06 -3.16 3.46
N LEU A 913 -18.48 -2.69 4.57
CA LEU A 913 -17.90 -3.56 5.60
C LEU A 913 -18.95 -4.60 6.04
N SER A 914 -18.51 -5.82 6.37
CA SER A 914 -19.43 -6.84 6.87
C SER A 914 -19.98 -6.44 8.25
N ALA A 915 -21.22 -6.86 8.54
CA ALA A 915 -21.86 -6.60 9.83
C ALA A 915 -21.31 -7.48 10.97
N ASP A 916 -20.67 -8.61 10.63
CA ASP A 916 -20.10 -9.59 11.57
C ASP A 916 -18.59 -9.41 11.81
N GLY A 917 -18.01 -8.31 11.32
CA GLY A 917 -16.59 -8.00 11.49
C GLY A 917 -15.64 -8.83 10.62
N ARG A 918 -16.12 -9.78 9.81
CA ARG A 918 -15.28 -10.68 9.02
C ARG A 918 -14.76 -10.05 7.72
N ALA A 919 -13.48 -10.27 7.45
CA ALA A 919 -12.81 -9.79 6.25
C ALA A 919 -11.66 -10.72 5.87
N TRP A 920 -11.21 -10.62 4.61
CA TRP A 920 -9.96 -11.19 4.15
C TRP A 920 -8.82 -10.20 4.36
N PHE A 921 -7.93 -10.51 5.29
CA PHE A 921 -6.73 -9.72 5.59
C PHE A 921 -5.56 -10.07 4.67
N ILE A 922 -4.76 -9.06 4.35
CA ILE A 922 -3.63 -9.11 3.42
C ILE A 922 -2.47 -8.32 4.05
N HIS A 923 -1.25 -8.88 4.05
CA HIS A 923 -0.10 -8.17 4.59
C HIS A 923 0.18 -6.86 3.81
N PRO A 924 0.13 -5.65 4.43
CA PRO A 924 0.15 -4.38 3.70
C PRO A 924 1.33 -4.20 2.76
N VAL A 925 2.55 -4.46 3.25
CA VAL A 925 3.79 -4.33 2.44
C VAL A 925 3.84 -5.33 1.28
N ALA A 926 3.22 -6.51 1.43
CA ALA A 926 3.17 -7.50 0.36
C ALA A 926 2.17 -7.11 -0.72
N MET A 927 1.02 -6.53 -0.34
CA MET A 927 0.09 -5.96 -1.32
C MET A 927 0.78 -4.88 -2.16
N MET A 928 1.54 -3.97 -1.53
CA MET A 928 2.31 -2.94 -2.22
C MET A 928 3.39 -3.53 -3.15
N ASP A 929 4.24 -4.42 -2.63
CA ASP A 929 5.33 -5.06 -3.38
C ASP A 929 4.81 -5.88 -4.57
N TYR A 930 3.70 -6.60 -4.39
CA TYR A 930 3.10 -7.47 -5.40
C TYR A 930 2.38 -6.69 -6.50
N PHE A 931 1.67 -5.59 -6.17
CA PHE A 931 0.91 -4.80 -7.15
C PHE A 931 1.63 -3.55 -7.66
N THR A 932 2.83 -3.22 -7.16
CA THR A 932 3.67 -2.20 -7.77
C THR A 932 4.16 -2.71 -9.12
N ARG A 933 3.56 -2.19 -10.21
CA ARG A 933 3.93 -2.52 -11.60
C ARG A 933 5.26 -1.87 -11.96
N VAL A 934 6.35 -2.48 -11.49
CA VAL A 934 7.71 -2.21 -11.94
C VAL A 934 7.89 -2.84 -13.33
N GLY A 935 8.53 -2.13 -14.26
CA GLY A 935 8.75 -2.66 -15.60
C GLY A 935 9.72 -1.84 -16.45
N ILE A 936 9.77 -2.14 -17.74
CA ILE A 936 10.52 -1.37 -18.74
C ILE A 936 9.56 -0.70 -19.74
N VAL A 937 9.89 0.50 -20.19
CA VAL A 937 9.16 1.13 -21.30
C VAL A 937 9.34 0.28 -22.56
N THR A 938 8.22 -0.21 -23.09
CA THR A 938 8.19 -1.22 -24.16
C THR A 938 7.50 -0.69 -25.40
N TYR A 939 8.11 -0.87 -26.56
CA TYR A 939 7.49 -0.63 -27.86
C TYR A 939 6.86 -1.94 -28.36
N HIS A 940 5.54 -1.91 -28.53
CA HIS A 940 4.77 -2.96 -29.20
C HIS A 940 4.54 -2.51 -30.64
N ILE A 941 5.20 -3.16 -31.58
CA ILE A 941 5.14 -2.92 -33.02
C ILE A 941 4.23 -3.98 -33.61
N TYR A 942 3.25 -3.61 -34.41
CA TYR A 942 2.27 -4.55 -34.96
C TYR A 942 2.42 -4.65 -36.48
N HIS A 943 2.16 -5.84 -37.03
CA HIS A 943 2.24 -6.10 -38.48
C HIS A 943 1.29 -5.24 -39.34
N ASP A 944 0.30 -4.57 -38.75
CA ASP A 944 -0.60 -3.64 -39.43
C ASP A 944 0.03 -2.23 -39.63
N GLY A 945 1.18 -1.96 -39.00
CA GLY A 945 1.82 -0.65 -38.98
C GLY A 945 1.50 0.20 -37.75
N LYS A 946 0.73 -0.31 -36.77
CA LYS A 946 0.52 0.34 -35.47
C LYS A 946 1.78 0.20 -34.61
N ILE A 947 2.13 1.24 -33.85
CA ILE A 947 3.15 1.17 -32.81
C ILE A 947 2.63 1.80 -31.53
N GLU A 948 2.75 1.09 -30.41
CA GLU A 948 2.36 1.57 -29.08
C GLU A 948 3.56 1.58 -28.12
N ARG A 949 3.75 2.68 -27.39
CA ARG A 949 4.77 2.81 -26.33
C ARG A 949 4.11 2.64 -24.96
N HIS A 950 4.30 1.47 -24.37
CA HIS A 950 3.79 1.09 -23.04
C HIS A 950 4.75 1.57 -21.96
N ILE A 951 4.29 2.48 -21.10
CA ILE A 951 5.06 3.11 -20.02
C ILE A 951 4.57 2.53 -18.68
N PRO A 952 5.45 1.88 -17.88
CA PRO A 952 5.10 1.31 -16.58
C PRO A 952 4.97 2.41 -15.49
N VAL A 953 4.35 2.06 -14.37
CA VAL A 953 4.12 2.95 -13.21
C VAL A 953 5.44 3.36 -12.56
N GLU A 954 6.31 2.38 -12.31
CA GLU A 954 7.70 2.60 -11.92
C GLU A 954 8.62 1.86 -12.91
N THR A 955 9.78 2.45 -13.22
CA THR A 955 10.78 1.79 -14.08
C THR A 955 11.68 0.90 -13.23
N LEU A 956 11.98 -0.29 -13.73
CA LEU A 956 12.83 -1.25 -13.04
C LEU A 956 14.25 -0.72 -12.82
N LYS A 957 14.81 -0.99 -11.63
CA LYS A 957 16.16 -0.59 -11.25
C LYS A 957 17.18 -1.24 -12.20
N GLY A 958 17.99 -0.44 -12.86
CA GLY A 958 18.90 -0.86 -13.94
C GLY A 958 18.31 -0.77 -15.36
N TYR A 959 17.03 -0.39 -15.51
CA TYR A 959 16.34 -0.21 -16.79
C TYR A 959 15.88 1.24 -17.04
N GLU A 960 16.22 2.19 -16.16
CA GLU A 960 15.89 3.62 -16.26
C GLU A 960 16.42 4.24 -17.57
N LYS A 961 17.47 3.66 -18.14
CA LYS A 961 18.10 4.06 -19.41
C LYS A 961 17.93 3.06 -20.56
N LYS A 962 16.88 2.24 -20.53
CA LYS A 962 16.65 1.16 -21.52
C LYS A 962 15.25 1.18 -22.13
N TYR A 963 15.12 0.61 -23.34
CA TYR A 963 13.84 0.35 -24.03
C TYR A 963 13.76 -1.10 -24.53
N LYS A 964 12.60 -1.75 -24.33
CA LYS A 964 12.28 -3.10 -24.86
C LYS A 964 11.54 -2.93 -26.19
N TYR A 965 11.87 -3.75 -27.20
CA TYR A 965 11.21 -3.75 -28.50
C TYR A 965 10.63 -5.14 -28.80
N VAL A 966 9.35 -5.15 -29.17
CA VAL A 966 8.55 -6.36 -29.37
C VAL A 966 7.73 -6.19 -30.65
N TYR A 967 7.72 -7.20 -31.50
CA TYR A 967 6.89 -7.24 -32.71
C TYR A 967 5.78 -8.28 -32.61
N HIS A 968 4.58 -7.94 -33.06
CA HIS A 968 3.37 -8.76 -33.05
C HIS A 968 3.04 -9.10 -34.50
N ASP A 969 3.20 -10.38 -34.88
CA ASP A 969 2.98 -10.83 -36.25
C ASP A 969 1.47 -10.98 -36.58
N LYS A 970 1.17 -11.25 -37.86
CA LYS A 970 -0.20 -11.44 -38.37
C LYS A 970 -0.95 -12.64 -37.77
N ASN A 971 -0.25 -13.55 -37.12
CA ASN A 971 -0.78 -14.73 -36.45
C ASN A 971 -0.81 -14.53 -34.91
N SER A 972 -0.58 -13.30 -34.43
CA SER A 972 -0.44 -12.93 -33.02
C SER A 972 0.74 -13.59 -32.28
N HIS A 973 1.76 -14.12 -32.98
CA HIS A 973 3.01 -14.48 -32.31
C HIS A 973 3.79 -13.23 -31.92
N VAL A 974 4.48 -13.32 -30.78
CA VAL A 974 5.23 -12.22 -30.19
C VAL A 974 6.73 -12.46 -30.35
N HIS A 975 7.39 -11.51 -30.99
CA HIS A 975 8.79 -11.58 -31.40
C HIS A 975 9.62 -10.61 -30.54
N GLN A 976 10.46 -11.16 -29.66
CA GLN A 976 11.35 -10.37 -28.80
C GLN A 976 12.58 -9.90 -29.58
N LEU A 977 12.63 -8.60 -29.88
CA LEU A 977 13.68 -8.03 -30.74
C LEU A 977 14.90 -7.59 -29.95
N GLY A 978 14.70 -7.10 -28.72
CA GLY A 978 15.77 -6.86 -27.75
C GLY A 978 15.46 -5.77 -26.73
N ILE A 979 16.42 -5.55 -25.82
CA ILE A 979 16.41 -4.46 -24.84
C ILE A 979 17.70 -3.66 -25.02
N TYR A 980 17.57 -2.36 -25.28
CA TYR A 980 18.71 -1.52 -25.67
C TYR A 980 18.87 -0.31 -24.76
N ASP A 981 20.12 -0.02 -24.40
CA ASP A 981 20.54 1.20 -23.71
C ASP A 981 20.38 2.44 -24.62
N TYR A 982 20.00 3.58 -24.04
CA TYR A 982 20.00 4.87 -24.73
C TYR A 982 20.99 5.87 -24.12
N VAL A 983 21.55 6.72 -24.98
CA VAL A 983 22.24 7.96 -24.61
C VAL A 983 21.22 9.10 -24.68
N GLU A 984 21.14 9.90 -23.63
CA GLU A 984 20.30 11.10 -23.62
C GLU A 984 21.10 12.30 -24.13
N VAL A 985 20.52 13.07 -25.06
CA VAL A 985 21.10 14.32 -25.58
C VAL A 985 20.07 15.45 -25.53
N THR A 986 20.55 16.69 -25.37
CA THR A 986 19.67 17.87 -25.40
C THR A 986 19.31 18.22 -26.84
N ASN A 987 18.02 18.39 -27.12
CA ASN A 987 17.52 18.78 -28.43
C ASN A 987 17.73 20.29 -28.65
N ILE A 988 18.76 20.65 -29.41
CA ILE A 988 19.05 22.06 -29.77
C ILE A 988 17.99 22.69 -30.71
N PHE A 989 17.09 21.89 -31.28
CA PHE A 989 16.00 22.32 -32.14
C PHE A 989 14.62 22.27 -31.44
N TYR A 990 14.55 22.00 -30.13
CA TYR A 990 13.26 21.81 -29.47
C TYR A 990 12.42 23.10 -29.38
N PRO A 991 11.10 23.07 -29.68
CA PRO A 991 10.36 22.02 -30.38
C PRO A 991 10.41 22.19 -31.90
N HIS A 992 10.65 21.11 -32.65
CA HIS A 992 10.65 21.16 -34.12
C HIS A 992 10.12 19.86 -34.73
N GLN A 993 9.05 19.96 -35.52
CA GLN A 993 8.33 18.82 -36.11
C GLN A 993 9.24 17.84 -36.86
N ARG A 994 10.31 18.34 -37.49
CA ARG A 994 11.27 17.53 -38.26
C ARG A 994 12.41 16.91 -37.42
N TYR A 995 12.69 17.43 -36.22
CA TYR A 995 13.87 17.05 -35.41
C TYR A 995 13.54 16.66 -33.96
N GLY A 996 12.25 16.58 -33.60
CA GLY A 996 11.78 16.09 -32.31
C GLY A 996 10.97 17.13 -31.53
N LEU A 997 9.87 16.65 -30.94
CA LEU A 997 8.94 17.43 -30.10
C LEU A 997 9.25 17.29 -28.59
N THR A 998 10.46 16.85 -28.22
CA THR A 998 10.90 16.73 -26.83
C THR A 998 12.22 17.46 -26.58
N LYS A 999 12.40 18.00 -25.37
CA LYS A 999 13.62 18.72 -24.94
C LYS A 999 14.85 17.80 -24.86
N PHE A 1000 14.61 16.52 -24.53
CA PHE A 1000 15.62 15.47 -24.48
C PHE A 1000 15.32 14.40 -25.53
N ILE A 1001 16.37 13.90 -26.18
CA ILE A 1001 16.32 12.89 -27.23
C ILE A 1001 17.10 11.68 -26.76
N HIS A 1002 16.54 10.49 -26.97
CA HIS A 1002 17.11 9.24 -26.53
C HIS A 1002 17.60 8.48 -27.78
N LEU A 1003 18.91 8.27 -27.85
CA LEU A 1003 19.61 7.71 -28.99
C LEU A 1003 20.15 6.31 -28.68
N ILE A 1004 19.89 5.35 -29.56
CA ILE A 1004 20.32 3.96 -29.42
C ILE A 1004 21.40 3.65 -30.47
N ASP A 1005 22.46 2.98 -30.05
CA ASP A 1005 23.58 2.59 -30.91
C ASP A 1005 23.22 1.34 -31.73
N LEU A 1006 23.09 1.49 -33.06
CA LEU A 1006 22.75 0.42 -33.99
C LEU A 1006 23.80 -0.71 -34.06
N ARG A 1007 24.99 -0.52 -33.45
CA ARG A 1007 26.02 -1.57 -33.34
C ARG A 1007 25.73 -2.54 -32.19
N GLU A 1008 24.99 -2.10 -31.18
CA GLU A 1008 24.55 -2.90 -30.03
C GLU A 1008 23.13 -3.47 -30.24
N VAL A 1009 22.44 -3.04 -31.31
CA VAL A 1009 21.16 -3.61 -31.74
C VAL A 1009 21.38 -4.99 -32.39
N ARG A 1010 20.49 -5.95 -32.11
CA ARG A 1010 20.52 -7.30 -32.69
C ARG A 1010 20.51 -7.22 -34.22
N GLN A 1011 21.64 -7.51 -34.87
CA GLN A 1011 21.80 -7.38 -36.33
C GLN A 1011 21.19 -8.53 -37.13
N LYS A 1012 20.90 -9.68 -36.50
CA LYS A 1012 20.32 -10.87 -37.15
C LYS A 1012 19.17 -11.46 -36.33
N TYR A 1013 18.05 -11.74 -36.99
CA TYR A 1013 16.87 -12.36 -36.39
C TYR A 1013 16.31 -13.44 -37.33
N SER A 1014 15.76 -14.51 -36.75
CA SER A 1014 15.05 -15.57 -37.48
C SER A 1014 14.20 -16.37 -36.50
N GLN A 1015 12.87 -16.27 -36.57
CA GLN A 1015 11.91 -17.01 -35.74
C GLN A 1015 10.53 -17.06 -36.41
N HIS A 1016 9.83 -18.21 -36.34
CA HIS A 1016 8.49 -18.43 -36.94
C HIS A 1016 8.34 -17.98 -38.41
N GLY A 1017 9.40 -18.12 -39.22
CA GLY A 1017 9.41 -17.73 -40.64
C GLY A 1017 9.67 -16.24 -40.92
N LEU A 1018 9.69 -15.40 -39.88
CA LEU A 1018 10.20 -14.03 -39.95
C LEU A 1018 11.70 -14.01 -39.68
N LYS A 1019 12.45 -13.26 -40.49
CA LYS A 1019 13.89 -13.06 -40.41
C LYS A 1019 14.24 -11.63 -40.80
N TYR A 1020 15.33 -11.12 -40.26
CA TYR A 1020 16.02 -10.00 -40.87
C TYR A 1020 17.52 -10.12 -40.64
N CYS A 1021 18.29 -9.47 -41.48
CA CYS A 1021 19.70 -9.18 -41.19
C CYS A 1021 20.04 -7.80 -41.74
N PHE A 1022 20.66 -6.97 -40.89
CA PHE A 1022 21.11 -5.64 -41.27
C PHE A 1022 22.53 -5.35 -40.79
N ASN A 1023 23.17 -4.35 -41.42
CA ASN A 1023 24.41 -3.77 -40.90
C ASN A 1023 24.30 -2.24 -40.77
N VAL A 1024 25.16 -1.66 -39.93
CA VAL A 1024 25.42 -0.21 -39.89
C VAL A 1024 26.90 0.03 -40.15
N ASP A 1025 27.19 0.95 -41.06
CA ASP A 1025 28.50 1.12 -41.68
C ASP A 1025 28.70 2.61 -41.98
N SER A 1026 29.28 3.33 -41.02
CA SER A 1026 29.38 4.79 -41.04
C SER A 1026 30.78 5.26 -40.68
N SER A 1027 31.57 5.66 -41.69
CA SER A 1027 32.87 6.30 -41.51
C SER A 1027 32.82 7.58 -40.67
N GLN A 1028 31.63 8.19 -40.52
CA GLN A 1028 31.40 9.40 -39.71
C GLN A 1028 30.86 9.16 -38.30
N LYS A 1029 30.87 7.90 -37.82
CA LYS A 1029 30.36 7.52 -36.50
C LYS A 1029 28.87 7.86 -36.29
N ARG A 1030 28.08 7.91 -37.36
CA ARG A 1030 26.62 8.16 -37.33
C ARG A 1030 25.82 6.89 -36.96
N PHE A 1031 26.23 6.20 -35.90
CA PHE A 1031 25.67 4.90 -35.51
C PHE A 1031 24.35 4.98 -34.73
N PHE A 1032 23.82 6.18 -34.47
CA PHE A 1032 22.79 6.39 -33.46
C PHE A 1032 21.43 6.74 -34.05
N MET A 1033 20.42 5.94 -33.74
CA MET A 1033 19.03 6.10 -34.18
C MET A 1033 18.14 6.55 -33.01
N ASN A 1034 17.07 7.30 -33.29
CA ASN A 1034 16.11 7.68 -32.26
C ASN A 1034 15.31 6.44 -31.78
N ARG A 1035 14.98 6.38 -30.48
CA ARG A 1035 14.14 5.32 -29.89
C ARG A 1035 12.84 5.05 -30.67
N ASP A 1036 12.21 6.10 -31.20
CA ASP A 1036 10.91 6.02 -31.85
C ASP A 1036 11.08 5.46 -33.28
N THR A 1037 12.04 5.98 -34.04
CA THR A 1037 12.39 5.45 -35.37
C THR A 1037 12.96 4.04 -35.35
N LEU A 1038 13.58 3.59 -34.26
CA LEU A 1038 14.06 2.21 -34.14
C LEU A 1038 12.89 1.21 -34.09
N ALA A 1039 11.77 1.57 -33.46
CA ALA A 1039 10.56 0.75 -33.50
C ALA A 1039 10.04 0.60 -34.94
N SER A 1040 10.03 1.69 -35.70
CA SER A 1040 9.64 1.69 -37.12
C SER A 1040 10.61 0.93 -38.02
N PHE A 1041 11.91 1.03 -37.76
CA PHE A 1041 12.93 0.27 -38.50
C PHE A 1041 12.74 -1.23 -38.31
N PHE A 1042 12.49 -1.69 -37.08
CA PHE A 1042 12.16 -3.09 -36.81
C PHE A 1042 10.90 -3.56 -37.53
N GLY A 1043 9.82 -2.78 -37.48
CA GLY A 1043 8.58 -3.09 -38.20
C GLY A 1043 8.81 -3.24 -39.71
N ALA A 1044 9.50 -2.27 -40.32
CA ALA A 1044 9.82 -2.32 -41.74
C ALA A 1044 10.69 -3.53 -42.12
N MET A 1045 11.69 -3.88 -41.31
CA MET A 1045 12.56 -5.05 -41.57
C MET A 1045 11.79 -6.37 -41.54
N LEU A 1046 10.86 -6.52 -40.59
CA LEU A 1046 10.05 -7.73 -40.43
C LEU A 1046 8.90 -7.83 -41.46
N GLU A 1047 8.44 -6.70 -41.99
CA GLU A 1047 7.51 -6.65 -43.14
C GLU A 1047 8.13 -7.29 -44.39
N VAL A 1048 9.36 -6.88 -44.73
CA VAL A 1048 10.02 -7.30 -45.99
C VAL A 1048 10.81 -8.60 -45.91
N ASN A 1049 11.17 -9.03 -44.69
CA ASN A 1049 11.82 -10.33 -44.45
C ASN A 1049 13.23 -10.50 -45.08
N PHE A 1050 13.96 -9.38 -45.28
CA PHE A 1050 15.24 -9.31 -46.01
C PHE A 1050 16.49 -9.46 -45.11
N VAL A 1051 17.60 -9.96 -45.68
CA VAL A 1051 18.82 -10.34 -44.94
C VAL A 1051 20.09 -9.53 -45.28
N ASP A 1052 19.93 -8.48 -46.09
CA ASP A 1052 20.98 -7.72 -46.77
C ASP A 1052 20.84 -6.19 -46.61
N ILE A 1053 20.03 -5.73 -45.65
CA ILE A 1053 19.76 -4.30 -45.42
C ILE A 1053 21.01 -3.61 -44.86
N SER A 1054 21.45 -2.50 -45.47
CA SER A 1054 22.66 -1.78 -45.03
C SER A 1054 22.39 -0.29 -44.78
N CYS A 1055 22.90 0.23 -43.66
CA CYS A 1055 22.71 1.60 -43.20
C CYS A 1055 24.03 2.39 -43.19
N ASN A 1056 24.08 3.50 -43.92
CA ASN A 1056 25.20 4.46 -43.95
C ASN A 1056 25.22 5.40 -42.73
N GLY A 1057 24.18 5.33 -41.89
CA GLY A 1057 24.07 6.00 -40.60
C GLY A 1057 22.87 6.94 -40.46
N PHE A 1058 22.58 7.27 -39.21
CA PHE A 1058 21.57 8.25 -38.78
C PHE A 1058 22.30 9.41 -38.09
N SER A 1059 22.25 9.53 -36.77
CA SER A 1059 22.96 10.59 -36.02
C SER A 1059 24.25 10.13 -35.36
N THR A 1060 25.11 11.09 -35.02
CA THR A 1060 26.25 10.89 -34.10
C THR A 1060 25.77 10.76 -32.65
N ILE A 1061 26.66 10.32 -31.74
CA ILE A 1061 26.35 10.12 -30.30
C ILE A 1061 25.80 11.38 -29.59
N THR A 1062 26.08 12.58 -30.11
CA THR A 1062 25.59 13.85 -29.56
C THR A 1062 24.30 14.35 -30.21
N GLY A 1063 23.67 13.55 -31.08
CA GLY A 1063 22.52 13.97 -31.91
C GLY A 1063 22.89 14.86 -33.10
N GLY A 1064 24.18 15.15 -33.32
CA GLY A 1064 24.66 15.88 -34.50
C GLY A 1064 24.61 15.04 -35.78
N SER A 1065 24.49 15.70 -36.93
CA SER A 1065 24.25 15.07 -38.24
C SER A 1065 25.51 14.61 -39.01
N GLY A 1066 26.72 14.86 -38.50
CA GLY A 1066 27.96 14.65 -39.27
C GLY A 1066 28.05 15.65 -40.43
N ILE A 1067 28.40 15.21 -41.65
CA ILE A 1067 28.32 16.06 -42.85
C ILE A 1067 26.90 16.20 -43.42
N SER A 1068 25.95 15.38 -42.96
CA SER A 1068 24.56 15.47 -43.43
C SER A 1068 23.94 16.79 -42.96
N LYS A 1069 23.06 17.36 -43.78
CA LYS A 1069 22.34 18.61 -43.44
C LYS A 1069 21.10 18.38 -42.60
N SER A 1070 20.63 17.13 -42.46
CA SER A 1070 19.32 16.81 -41.89
C SER A 1070 19.33 15.71 -40.81
N HIS A 1071 20.42 14.97 -40.60
CA HIS A 1071 20.46 13.79 -39.70
C HIS A 1071 20.48 14.10 -38.18
N TYR A 1072 19.90 15.22 -37.77
CA TYR A 1072 19.85 15.58 -36.36
C TYR A 1072 18.92 14.67 -35.57
N ASN A 1073 19.30 14.38 -34.32
CA ASN A 1073 18.49 13.66 -33.32
C ASN A 1073 18.01 12.25 -33.74
N GLY A 1074 18.60 11.67 -34.79
CA GLY A 1074 18.38 10.28 -35.19
C GLY A 1074 17.03 10.00 -35.87
N TYR A 1075 16.28 11.02 -36.29
CA TYR A 1075 14.98 10.85 -36.98
C TYR A 1075 15.11 10.57 -38.48
N HIS A 1076 16.25 10.91 -39.07
CA HIS A 1076 16.56 10.73 -40.50
C HIS A 1076 17.85 9.93 -40.65
N GLY A 1077 17.95 9.17 -41.74
CA GLY A 1077 19.08 8.28 -42.00
C GLY A 1077 19.26 7.94 -43.47
N ASP A 1078 20.39 7.33 -43.78
CA ASP A 1078 20.76 6.90 -45.14
C ASP A 1078 20.84 5.36 -45.18
N PHE A 1079 20.07 4.71 -46.06
CA PHE A 1079 20.16 3.28 -46.38
C PHE A 1079 20.84 3.07 -47.74
N LYS A 1080 21.68 2.05 -47.89
CA LYS A 1080 22.22 1.65 -49.20
C LYS A 1080 21.09 1.06 -50.05
N TYR A 1081 21.12 1.29 -51.36
CA TYR A 1081 20.16 0.66 -52.29
C TYR A 1081 20.35 -0.85 -52.33
N LEU A 1082 19.24 -1.60 -52.40
CA LEU A 1082 19.23 -3.05 -52.48
C LEU A 1082 19.76 -3.55 -53.83
N ARG A 1083 20.39 -4.74 -53.81
CA ARG A 1083 21.09 -5.34 -54.93
C ARG A 1083 20.48 -6.68 -55.29
N ILE A 1084 20.45 -7.00 -56.59
CA ILE A 1084 19.95 -8.29 -57.12
C ILE A 1084 20.83 -9.47 -56.64
N ASP A 1085 22.10 -9.22 -56.29
CA ASP A 1085 23.00 -10.25 -55.76
C ASP A 1085 22.92 -10.44 -54.22
N GLU A 1086 22.03 -9.72 -53.54
CA GLU A 1086 21.80 -9.75 -52.09
C GLU A 1086 23.06 -9.55 -51.22
N VAL A 1087 24.11 -8.90 -51.77
CA VAL A 1087 25.39 -8.74 -51.05
C VAL A 1087 25.29 -7.64 -49.98
N LEU A 1088 25.29 -8.06 -48.70
CA LEU A 1088 25.38 -7.20 -47.52
C LEU A 1088 26.78 -6.55 -47.38
N ALA A 1089 27.08 -5.58 -48.24
CA ALA A 1089 28.41 -4.99 -48.34
C ALA A 1089 28.77 -4.04 -47.16
N LYS A 1090 30.07 -4.02 -46.81
CA LYS A 1090 30.66 -3.21 -45.71
C LYS A 1090 31.93 -2.49 -46.18
N GLY A 1091 32.11 -1.24 -45.75
CA GLY A 1091 33.24 -0.36 -46.06
C GLY A 1091 32.82 0.86 -46.91
N ASP A 1092 33.60 1.93 -46.85
CA ASP A 1092 33.42 3.10 -47.71
C ASP A 1092 33.45 2.69 -49.21
N GLY A 1093 32.60 3.31 -50.03
CA GLY A 1093 32.50 3.01 -51.46
C GLY A 1093 31.68 1.76 -51.82
N THR A 1094 31.16 1.00 -50.85
CA THR A 1094 30.33 -0.19 -51.12
C THR A 1094 28.86 0.07 -51.45
N SER A 1095 28.45 1.34 -51.52
CA SER A 1095 27.08 1.73 -51.90
C SER A 1095 26.84 1.52 -53.39
N LEU A 1096 25.72 0.90 -53.78
CA LEU A 1096 25.34 0.76 -55.19
C LEU A 1096 24.95 2.11 -55.78
N HIS A 1097 25.69 2.57 -56.79
CA HIS A 1097 25.35 3.71 -57.63
C HIS A 1097 24.33 3.31 -58.72
N ILE A 1098 23.05 3.59 -58.51
CA ILE A 1098 21.95 3.13 -59.39
C ILE A 1098 21.85 3.89 -60.73
N ASP A 1099 22.59 4.99 -60.85
CA ASP A 1099 22.77 5.75 -62.09
C ASP A 1099 23.88 5.18 -63.00
N LEU A 1100 24.90 4.56 -62.39
CA LEU A 1100 26.03 3.93 -63.10
C LEU A 1100 25.79 2.44 -63.34
N HIS A 1101 25.15 1.76 -62.39
CA HIS A 1101 24.91 0.32 -62.37
C HIS A 1101 23.43 -0.05 -62.13
N PRO A 1102 22.47 0.47 -62.93
CA PRO A 1102 21.06 0.14 -62.80
C PRO A 1102 20.77 -1.36 -62.98
N GLU A 1103 21.64 -2.10 -63.67
CA GLU A 1103 21.54 -3.56 -63.88
C GLU A 1103 21.76 -4.40 -62.60
N LEU A 1104 22.32 -3.81 -61.54
CA LEU A 1104 22.50 -4.46 -60.24
C LEU A 1104 21.44 -4.06 -59.21
N PHE A 1105 20.56 -3.12 -59.55
CA PHE A 1105 19.57 -2.54 -58.64
C PHE A 1105 18.31 -3.40 -58.54
N ASP A 1106 18.00 -3.88 -57.34
CA ASP A 1106 16.77 -4.65 -57.12
C ASP A 1106 15.56 -3.71 -56.95
N VAL A 1107 14.92 -3.40 -58.07
CA VAL A 1107 13.76 -2.51 -58.13
C VAL A 1107 12.58 -3.02 -57.31
N GLU A 1108 12.32 -4.34 -57.35
CA GLU A 1108 11.15 -4.94 -56.69
C GLU A 1108 11.32 -4.90 -55.18
N ARG A 1109 12.46 -5.40 -54.69
CA ARG A 1109 12.80 -5.40 -53.28
C ARG A 1109 12.99 -3.99 -52.74
N GLN A 1110 13.56 -3.06 -53.51
CA GLN A 1110 13.66 -1.65 -53.09
C GLN A 1110 12.28 -0.99 -52.96
N ASN A 1111 11.34 -1.26 -53.86
CA ASN A 1111 9.98 -0.72 -53.73
C ASN A 1111 9.28 -1.27 -52.49
N GLN A 1112 9.34 -2.59 -52.25
CA GLN A 1112 8.82 -3.20 -51.02
C GLN A 1112 9.44 -2.59 -49.75
N TRP A 1113 10.76 -2.31 -49.77
CA TRP A 1113 11.46 -1.66 -48.68
C TRP A 1113 11.01 -0.21 -48.44
N ASN A 1114 10.84 0.57 -49.51
CA ASN A 1114 10.33 1.94 -49.41
C ASN A 1114 8.89 1.96 -48.88
N ASP A 1115 8.02 1.07 -49.37
CA ASP A 1115 6.62 0.96 -48.95
C ASP A 1115 6.53 0.57 -47.45
N ALA A 1116 7.38 -0.35 -47.00
CA ALA A 1116 7.47 -0.73 -45.59
C ALA A 1116 7.98 0.40 -44.69
N LEU A 1117 9.02 1.14 -45.10
CA LEU A 1117 9.53 2.32 -44.39
C LEU A 1117 8.45 3.41 -44.28
N TYR A 1118 7.64 3.61 -45.34
CA TYR A 1118 6.52 4.55 -45.33
C TYR A 1118 5.39 4.07 -44.39
N LYS A 1119 4.97 2.80 -44.50
CA LYS A 1119 3.99 2.15 -43.62
C LYS A 1119 4.34 2.33 -42.14
N PHE A 1120 5.61 2.23 -41.79
CA PHE A 1120 6.07 2.34 -40.40
C PHE A 1120 6.46 3.76 -39.95
N GLY A 1121 6.40 4.79 -40.80
CA GLY A 1121 6.33 6.19 -40.36
C GLY A 1121 7.21 7.23 -41.07
N TRP A 1122 8.06 6.85 -42.03
CA TRP A 1122 8.82 7.84 -42.81
C TRP A 1122 8.01 8.35 -44.00
N THR A 1123 7.49 9.56 -43.89
CA THR A 1123 6.51 10.09 -44.87
C THR A 1123 7.12 10.67 -46.14
N ASP A 1124 8.45 10.86 -46.21
CA ASP A 1124 9.14 11.41 -47.37
C ASP A 1124 10.54 10.79 -47.56
N MET A 1125 10.96 10.62 -48.81
CA MET A 1125 12.19 9.93 -49.18
C MET A 1125 12.92 10.64 -50.32
N LEU A 1126 14.22 10.85 -50.14
CA LEU A 1126 15.09 11.42 -51.16
C LEU A 1126 15.96 10.31 -51.76
N GLY A 1127 16.11 10.34 -53.07
CA GLY A 1127 16.89 9.35 -53.81
C GLY A 1127 17.12 9.78 -55.26
N TRP A 1128 17.29 8.80 -56.13
CA TRP A 1128 17.60 9.01 -57.54
C TRP A 1128 16.70 8.15 -58.44
N SER A 1129 16.72 8.46 -59.73
CA SER A 1129 16.08 7.61 -60.73
C SER A 1129 17.00 6.45 -61.12
N TYR A 1130 16.46 5.45 -61.80
CA TYR A 1130 17.24 4.43 -62.50
C TYR A 1130 16.76 4.33 -63.95
N THR A 1131 17.65 3.91 -64.85
CA THR A 1131 17.32 3.75 -66.28
C THR A 1131 17.62 2.33 -66.72
N LEU A 1132 16.57 1.51 -66.87
CA LEU A 1132 16.65 0.17 -67.43
C LEU A 1132 15.96 0.14 -68.79
N ASN A 1133 16.58 -0.52 -69.78
CA ASN A 1133 16.05 -0.62 -71.15
C ASN A 1133 15.67 0.75 -71.78
N LYS A 1134 16.46 1.80 -71.49
CA LYS A 1134 16.23 3.21 -71.88
C LYS A 1134 14.98 3.87 -71.27
N ILE A 1135 14.30 3.24 -70.32
CA ILE A 1135 13.16 3.81 -69.60
C ILE A 1135 13.63 4.31 -68.22
N LYS A 1136 13.54 5.62 -68.01
CA LYS A 1136 13.82 6.27 -66.72
C LYS A 1136 12.62 6.07 -65.78
N LYS A 1137 12.87 5.56 -64.57
CA LYS A 1137 11.86 5.33 -63.52
C LYS A 1137 12.37 5.79 -62.15
N PHE A 1138 11.45 5.97 -61.22
CA PHE A 1138 11.75 6.23 -59.81
C PHE A 1138 11.33 5.03 -58.96
N PRO A 1139 12.05 4.72 -57.86
CA PRO A 1139 11.55 3.85 -56.81
C PRO A 1139 10.34 4.49 -56.10
N ASN A 1140 9.53 3.67 -55.43
CA ASN A 1140 8.35 4.14 -54.69
C ASN A 1140 8.72 5.23 -53.67
N HIS A 1141 7.78 6.14 -53.42
CA HIS A 1141 7.94 7.32 -52.55
C HIS A 1141 9.01 8.37 -52.98
N ILE A 1142 9.70 8.18 -54.12
CA ILE A 1142 10.67 9.15 -54.65
C ILE A 1142 10.08 9.87 -55.87
N THR A 1143 9.90 11.19 -55.78
CA THR A 1143 9.24 11.99 -56.82
C THR A 1143 10.19 12.71 -57.78
N LYS A 1144 11.48 12.83 -57.42
CA LYS A 1144 12.51 13.53 -58.20
C LYS A 1144 13.93 13.11 -57.80
N GLU A 1145 14.87 13.35 -58.70
CA GLU A 1145 16.30 13.17 -58.43
C GLU A 1145 16.80 14.21 -57.42
N THR A 1146 17.45 13.74 -56.35
CA THR A 1146 18.05 14.59 -55.32
C THR A 1146 19.57 14.48 -55.38
N ALA A 1147 20.25 15.62 -55.57
CA ALA A 1147 21.72 15.67 -55.76
C ALA A 1147 22.47 14.83 -54.71
N HIS A 1148 23.41 14.00 -55.17
CA HIS A 1148 24.22 13.06 -54.37
C HIS A 1148 23.47 11.87 -53.72
N HIS A 1149 22.19 11.62 -54.05
CA HIS A 1149 21.43 10.47 -53.56
C HIS A 1149 21.35 9.32 -54.58
N ASN A 1150 22.27 9.29 -55.55
CA ASN A 1150 22.40 8.22 -56.55
C ASN A 1150 22.98 6.92 -55.98
N HIS A 1151 23.48 6.94 -54.74
CA HIS A 1151 24.06 5.77 -54.08
C HIS A 1151 23.40 5.40 -52.73
N HIS A 1152 22.35 6.09 -52.30
CA HIS A 1152 21.62 5.78 -51.08
C HIS A 1152 20.19 6.32 -51.12
N LEU A 1153 19.28 5.63 -50.42
CA LEU A 1153 17.97 6.13 -50.03
C LEU A 1153 18.11 6.95 -48.75
N HIS A 1154 17.57 8.16 -48.72
CA HIS A 1154 17.52 9.00 -47.52
C HIS A 1154 16.08 9.10 -47.00
N VAL A 1155 15.84 8.62 -45.79
CA VAL A 1155 14.51 8.68 -45.15
C VAL A 1155 14.38 9.95 -44.31
N GLN A 1156 13.27 10.67 -44.48
CA GLN A 1156 13.01 11.92 -43.75
C GLN A 1156 11.54 12.15 -43.43
N PHE A 1157 11.26 13.22 -42.68
CA PHE A 1157 9.91 13.58 -42.21
C PHE A 1157 9.20 12.40 -41.53
N TYR A 1158 9.81 11.93 -40.45
CA TYR A 1158 9.21 10.90 -39.60
C TYR A 1158 7.96 11.45 -38.92
N ASP A 1159 6.86 10.69 -39.02
CA ASP A 1159 5.59 10.99 -38.34
C ASP A 1159 5.74 10.87 -36.82
N MET A 1160 5.70 12.01 -36.13
CA MET A 1160 5.86 12.08 -34.68
C MET A 1160 4.64 11.50 -33.92
N ASP A 1161 3.48 11.42 -34.56
CA ASP A 1161 2.24 10.88 -33.97
C ASP A 1161 2.09 9.37 -34.21
N LYS A 1162 3.04 8.76 -34.94
CA LYS A 1162 3.09 7.32 -35.24
C LYS A 1162 3.13 6.42 -34.00
N ILE A 1163 3.68 6.92 -32.90
CA ILE A 1163 3.85 6.20 -31.63
C ILE A 1163 2.73 6.60 -30.65
N LYS A 1164 1.78 5.69 -30.38
CA LYS A 1164 0.72 5.94 -29.39
C LYS A 1164 1.22 5.60 -27.97
N GLU A 1165 1.22 6.57 -27.06
CA GLU A 1165 1.57 6.30 -25.65
C GLU A 1165 0.45 5.56 -24.90
N ARG A 1166 0.81 4.50 -24.20
CA ARG A 1166 -0.04 3.81 -23.21
C ARG A 1166 0.62 3.95 -21.84
N LYS A 1167 0.07 4.79 -20.97
CA LYS A 1167 0.53 4.96 -19.58
C LYS A 1167 -0.32 4.08 -18.67
N LYS A 1168 0.29 3.07 -18.04
CA LYS A 1168 -0.38 2.20 -17.07
C LYS A 1168 -0.62 2.97 -15.77
#